data_AF-A0A2M7KLX2-F1
#
_entry.id   AF-A0A2M7KLX2-F1
#
_cell.length_a   1.000
_cell.length_b   1.000
_cell.length_c   1.000
_cell.angle_alpha   90.00
_cell.angle_beta   90.00
_cell.angle_gamma   90.00
#
_symmetry.space_group_name_H-M   'P 1'
#
loop_
_entity.id
_entity.type
_entity.pdbx_description
1 polymer ?
#
loop_
_entity_poly.entity_id
_entity_poly.type
_entity_poly.pdbx_seq_one_letter_code
_entity_poly.pdbx_strand_id
1 'polypeptide(L)'
;MTSPADKVTTPPSLPSQALRGVSARAVLLGLLLIPVNVYWVIVIEVRWYALDGSCLPLFITPVFMLFCLCLLNLVWRRFHLRSALCQTELLTVYLMLVASSAISGHDMVQNLFGVMGHAAWFANPSNRWEDLFFQYLPHWLTVDNEASLKGFYGGKTSLYDPGMLDPWITPLLWWTALILALVGMMLCLGLLVRKQWTEDEKLSYPIIQLPLQMTDHSSATGLFGDRLMWAGFAVAAFFAILNGLHVLYPQVPEIKYVKQYDIGQYFTGRPWDGLQGTRISLYPFAIGLAFFLPSDLSFSCWFFFVVRLVERVIGRAAGWDQGGEFPYFNQQSAGAWLTLAFLAAYGARHHLAEVARSVVGRPVSERIDREAAVYRLAVGGLVLGMAFVLWFCARAGMSVWAAAVFFGIFFALSLAMTRVRAELGTPHEIFFVNPQEIMVGTLGTPRIGAQNMTGIAVMYWFNRCYRCHPMPNQMEALKMGQVTNMGSRRVVAALFLATLAALFFTYWSHLDLCFRDGAVAKCVGFKQWVGGQAYGRLATWLNVPENTNRTHVNAMVVGALLVAGLRSIRTGIVSFPFHPAGYALAISFAMDYFWFAFFVSWALKAVIVRYTGMTGHRKAIPFFTGLILGDYVVGSIWAIIGPVLAKQTYKVFI
;
A
#
# COMPACT_ATOMS: atom_id res chain seq x y z
N MET A 1 -55.36 -16.69 40.52
CA MET A 1 -53.89 -16.76 40.47
C MET A 1 -53.45 -16.54 39.03
N THR A 2 -53.11 -15.31 38.67
CA THR A 2 -52.45 -14.94 37.41
C THR A 2 -51.62 -13.69 37.72
N SER A 3 -50.30 -13.82 37.62
CA SER A 3 -49.29 -12.78 37.91
C SER A 3 -49.20 -11.78 36.75
N PRO A 4 -49.02 -10.47 37.00
CA PRO A 4 -48.78 -9.49 35.94
C PRO A 4 -47.31 -9.49 35.52
N ALA A 5 -47.07 -9.68 34.22
CA ALA A 5 -45.75 -9.68 33.60
C ALA A 5 -45.11 -8.28 33.57
N ASP A 6 -43.83 -8.24 33.93
CA ASP A 6 -42.95 -7.08 33.91
C ASP A 6 -42.87 -6.40 32.54
N LYS A 7 -43.21 -5.11 32.49
CA LYS A 7 -42.85 -4.21 31.41
C LYS A 7 -41.36 -3.90 31.51
N VAL A 8 -40.55 -4.54 30.67
CA VAL A 8 -39.15 -4.17 30.45
C VAL A 8 -39.11 -2.75 29.89
N THR A 9 -38.76 -1.79 30.73
CA THR A 9 -38.48 -0.41 30.35
C THR A 9 -37.16 -0.36 29.59
N THR A 10 -37.24 -0.15 28.27
CA THR A 10 -36.08 0.23 27.46
C THR A 10 -35.49 1.53 28.00
N PRO A 11 -34.16 1.61 28.25
CA PRO A 11 -33.55 2.86 28.68
C PRO A 11 -33.73 3.93 27.59
N PRO A 12 -33.84 5.22 27.98
CA PRO A 12 -34.02 6.30 27.02
C PRO A 12 -32.85 6.32 26.03
N SER A 13 -33.14 6.10 24.75
CA SER A 13 -32.20 6.31 23.67
C SER A 13 -31.70 7.76 23.75
N LEU A 14 -30.39 7.92 23.96
CA LEU A 14 -29.72 9.20 23.77
C LEU A 14 -30.21 9.82 22.44
N PRO A 15 -30.44 11.14 22.37
CA PRO A 15 -30.92 11.78 21.15
C PRO A 15 -30.00 11.37 20.02
N SER A 16 -30.57 10.84 18.93
CA SER A 16 -29.86 10.57 17.69
C SER A 16 -29.12 11.84 17.29
N GLN A 17 -27.83 11.96 17.65
CA GLN A 17 -26.97 12.98 17.09
C GLN A 17 -27.06 12.77 15.59
N ALA A 18 -27.75 13.69 14.91
CA ALA A 18 -27.97 13.63 13.48
C ALA A 18 -26.66 13.19 12.82
N LEU A 19 -26.70 12.07 12.11
CA LEU A 19 -25.58 11.51 11.35
C LEU A 19 -25.18 12.53 10.29
N ARG A 20 -24.42 13.55 10.71
CA ARG A 20 -23.76 14.49 9.83
C ARG A 20 -22.69 13.64 9.16
N GLY A 21 -22.85 13.41 7.86
CA GLY A 21 -21.82 12.76 7.04
C GLY A 21 -20.52 13.59 7.04
N VAL A 22 -19.80 13.64 5.93
CA VAL A 22 -18.61 14.50 5.84
C VAL A 22 -18.98 15.97 6.12
N SER A 23 -18.44 16.56 7.18
CA SER A 23 -18.70 17.95 7.57
C SER A 23 -17.57 18.89 7.09
N ALA A 24 -17.91 20.15 6.82
CA ALA A 24 -16.93 21.14 6.36
C ALA A 24 -15.81 21.36 7.39
N ARG A 25 -16.13 21.32 8.70
CA ARG A 25 -15.14 21.44 9.77
C ARG A 25 -14.11 20.30 9.75
N ALA A 26 -14.57 19.07 9.47
CA ALA A 26 -13.67 17.92 9.38
C ALA A 26 -12.79 17.98 8.14
N VAL A 27 -13.34 18.43 7.00
CA VAL A 27 -12.58 18.65 5.77
C VAL A 27 -11.51 19.73 5.98
N LEU A 28 -11.87 20.86 6.62
CA LEU A 28 -10.92 21.92 6.93
C LEU A 28 -9.80 21.43 7.84
N LEU A 29 -10.14 20.68 8.91
CA LEU A 29 -9.14 20.08 9.80
C LEU A 29 -8.24 19.10 9.04
N GLY A 30 -8.79 18.28 8.14
CA GLY A 30 -8.02 17.42 7.25
C GLY A 30 -7.06 18.21 6.37
N LEU A 31 -7.53 19.27 5.70
CA LEU A 31 -6.69 20.14 4.87
C LEU A 31 -5.56 20.82 5.65
N LEU A 32 -5.78 21.18 6.91
CA LEU A 32 -4.74 21.75 7.77
C LEU A 32 -3.70 20.71 8.22
N LEU A 33 -4.09 19.45 8.39
CA LEU A 33 -3.19 18.38 8.82
C LEU A 33 -2.43 17.70 7.66
N ILE A 34 -2.94 17.79 6.42
CA ILE A 34 -2.25 17.24 5.24
C ILE A 34 -0.83 17.79 5.08
N PRO A 35 -0.56 19.11 5.12
CA PRO A 35 0.80 19.64 5.02
C PRO A 35 1.73 19.05 6.11
N VAL A 36 1.23 18.94 7.34
CA VAL A 36 1.99 18.39 8.47
C VAL A 36 2.31 16.91 8.23
N ASN A 37 1.33 16.13 7.79
CA ASN A 37 1.51 14.71 7.52
C ASN A 37 2.47 14.47 6.35
N VAL A 38 2.27 15.18 5.23
CA VAL A 38 3.10 15.06 4.03
C VAL A 38 4.55 15.47 4.33
N TYR A 39 4.75 16.61 4.98
CA TYR A 39 6.10 17.05 5.34
C TYR A 39 6.77 16.07 6.31
N TRP A 40 6.04 15.57 7.31
CA TRP A 40 6.57 14.59 8.25
C TRP A 40 6.97 13.29 7.55
N VAL A 41 6.12 12.72 6.69
CA VAL A 41 6.41 11.53 5.87
C VAL A 41 7.66 11.74 5.03
N ILE A 42 7.80 12.89 4.38
CA ILE A 42 8.96 13.17 3.51
C ILE A 42 10.24 13.31 4.32
N VAL A 43 10.21 14.02 5.44
CA VAL A 43 11.40 14.18 6.29
C VAL A 43 11.87 12.84 6.85
N ILE A 44 10.96 12.01 7.35
CA ILE A 44 11.33 10.72 7.96
C ILE A 44 11.71 9.67 6.91
N GLU A 45 11.07 9.61 5.75
CA GLU A 45 11.33 8.59 4.72
C GLU A 45 12.44 9.02 3.74
N VAL A 46 12.62 10.31 3.46
CA VAL A 46 13.61 10.76 2.47
C VAL A 46 14.89 11.26 3.14
N ARG A 47 14.78 12.10 4.17
CA ARG A 47 15.95 12.76 4.77
C ARG A 47 16.65 11.91 5.81
N TRP A 48 15.87 11.43 6.79
CA TRP A 48 16.42 10.69 7.93
C TRP A 48 16.42 9.19 7.71
N TYR A 49 15.57 8.72 6.80
CA TYR A 49 15.25 7.31 6.59
C TYR A 49 15.05 6.67 7.97
N ALA A 50 14.13 7.19 8.80
CA ALA A 50 13.95 6.86 10.22
C ALA A 50 12.62 6.14 10.53
N LEU A 51 11.69 6.12 9.58
CA LEU A 51 10.42 5.40 9.71
C LEU A 51 9.82 5.15 8.32
N ASP A 52 9.57 3.90 7.98
CA ASP A 52 8.87 3.53 6.73
C ASP A 52 7.35 3.52 6.94
N GLY A 53 6.81 4.69 7.32
CA GLY A 53 5.45 4.87 7.81
C GLY A 53 4.35 4.64 6.77
N SER A 54 4.68 4.79 5.49
CA SER A 54 3.79 4.58 4.34
C SER A 54 3.92 3.19 3.69
N CYS A 55 4.78 2.31 4.23
CA CYS A 55 5.08 1.01 3.65
C CYS A 55 4.19 -0.14 4.13
N LEU A 56 3.36 0.10 5.16
CA LEU A 56 2.48 -0.89 5.78
C LEU A 56 1.03 -0.80 5.24
N PRO A 57 0.22 -1.87 5.30
CA PRO A 57 -1.20 -1.80 4.91
C PRO A 57 -1.97 -0.72 5.66
N LEU A 58 -1.67 -0.59 6.95
CA LEU A 58 -2.20 0.46 7.78
C LEU A 58 -1.08 1.48 8.00
N PHE A 59 -1.20 2.65 7.39
CA PHE A 59 -0.15 3.67 7.48
C PHE A 59 0.02 4.16 8.91
N ILE A 60 1.28 4.30 9.34
CA ILE A 60 1.63 4.66 10.72
C ILE A 60 1.24 6.10 11.02
N THR A 61 1.61 7.05 10.14
CA THR A 61 1.41 8.48 10.41
C THR A 61 -0.07 8.87 10.51
N PRO A 62 -1.01 8.39 9.66
CA PRO A 62 -2.43 8.69 9.83
C PRO A 62 -3.03 8.06 11.08
N VAL A 63 -2.60 6.86 11.48
CA VAL A 63 -3.06 6.21 12.73
C VAL A 63 -2.56 6.97 13.95
N PHE A 64 -1.29 7.39 13.96
CA PHE A 64 -0.73 8.21 15.03
C PHE A 64 -1.46 9.55 15.18
N MET A 65 -1.68 10.26 14.07
CA MET A 65 -2.44 11.51 14.10
C MET A 65 -3.89 11.30 14.55
N LEU A 66 -4.54 10.23 14.10
CA LEU A 66 -5.88 9.87 14.58
C LEU A 66 -5.88 9.56 16.09
N PHE A 67 -4.87 8.85 16.59
CA PHE A 67 -4.71 8.57 18.02
C PHE A 67 -4.61 9.87 18.83
N CYS A 68 -3.72 10.79 18.43
CA CYS A 68 -3.59 12.10 19.06
C CYS A 68 -4.90 12.89 19.00
N LEU A 69 -5.58 12.93 17.84
CA LEU A 69 -6.87 13.61 17.68
C LEU A 69 -7.96 13.00 18.56
N CYS A 70 -8.03 11.68 18.70
CA CYS A 70 -8.98 11.02 19.59
C CYS A 70 -8.71 11.38 21.05
N LEU A 71 -7.45 11.37 21.50
CA LEU A 71 -7.11 11.78 22.86
C LEU A 71 -7.45 13.25 23.14
N LEU A 72 -7.10 14.15 22.21
CA LEU A 72 -7.45 15.57 22.31
C LEU A 72 -8.97 15.76 22.32
N ASN A 73 -9.72 15.03 21.49
CA ASN A 73 -11.18 15.07 21.46
C ASN A 73 -11.81 14.53 22.76
N LEU A 74 -11.24 13.49 23.36
CA LEU A 74 -11.69 12.96 24.66
C LEU A 74 -11.50 13.98 25.78
N VAL A 75 -10.35 14.68 25.81
CA VAL A 75 -10.11 15.77 26.76
C VAL A 75 -11.06 16.93 26.50
N TRP A 76 -11.18 17.35 25.24
CA TRP A 76 -12.05 18.46 24.84
C TRP A 76 -13.53 18.21 25.16
N ARG A 77 -14.00 16.96 25.00
CA ARG A 77 -15.36 16.54 25.38
C ARG A 77 -15.69 16.78 26.85
N ARG A 78 -14.69 16.74 27.75
CA ARG A 78 -14.90 17.03 29.17
C ARG A 78 -15.30 18.49 29.42
N PHE A 79 -14.87 19.42 28.55
CA PHE A 79 -15.12 20.85 28.70
C PHE A 79 -16.23 21.35 27.75
N HIS A 80 -16.29 20.84 26.52
CA HIS A 80 -17.17 21.35 25.47
C HIS A 80 -17.86 20.23 24.68
N LEU A 81 -18.86 19.58 25.29
CA LEU A 81 -19.57 18.42 24.72
C LEU A 81 -20.19 18.69 23.34
N ARG A 82 -20.70 19.90 23.08
CA ARG A 82 -21.39 20.25 21.83
C ARG A 82 -20.46 20.51 20.65
N SER A 83 -19.22 20.93 20.89
CA SER A 83 -18.24 21.24 19.83
C SER A 83 -17.29 20.09 19.52
N ALA A 84 -17.29 19.04 20.34
CA ALA A 84 -16.51 17.83 20.11
C ALA A 84 -16.76 17.22 18.71
N LEU A 85 -15.72 16.58 18.18
CA LEU A 85 -15.79 15.84 16.93
C LEU A 85 -16.59 14.55 17.14
N CYS A 86 -17.42 14.21 16.16
CA CYS A 86 -18.09 12.92 16.10
C CYS A 86 -17.28 11.88 15.30
N GLN A 87 -17.73 10.63 15.30
CA GLN A 87 -17.04 9.53 14.64
C GLN A 87 -16.82 9.80 13.14
N THR A 88 -17.85 10.27 12.43
CA THR A 88 -17.75 10.55 10.98
C THR A 88 -16.75 11.65 10.65
N GLU A 89 -16.51 12.58 11.58
CA GLU A 89 -15.58 13.68 11.40
C GLU A 89 -14.13 13.28 11.66
N LEU A 90 -13.89 12.52 12.73
CA LEU A 90 -12.59 11.91 12.97
C LEU A 90 -12.20 10.97 11.83
N LEU A 91 -13.15 10.15 11.35
CA LEU A 91 -12.94 9.29 10.19
C LEU A 91 -12.70 10.10 8.93
N THR A 92 -13.42 11.20 8.69
CA THR A 92 -13.15 12.08 7.53
C THR A 92 -11.68 12.55 7.54
N VAL A 93 -11.20 13.06 8.68
CA VAL A 93 -9.81 13.50 8.81
C VAL A 93 -8.84 12.35 8.56
N TYR A 94 -9.08 11.19 9.18
CA TYR A 94 -8.27 9.99 8.96
C TYR A 94 -8.21 9.56 7.48
N LEU A 95 -9.35 9.53 6.79
CA LEU A 95 -9.41 9.17 5.37
C LEU A 95 -8.63 10.15 4.49
N MET A 96 -8.69 11.45 4.79
CA MET A 96 -7.91 12.48 4.09
C MET A 96 -6.40 12.31 4.35
N LEU A 97 -6.02 11.97 5.58
CA LEU A 97 -4.62 11.70 5.93
C LEU A 97 -4.10 10.43 5.24
N VAL A 98 -4.87 9.34 5.22
CA VAL A 98 -4.52 8.12 4.49
C VAL A 98 -4.37 8.39 3.00
N ALA A 99 -5.29 9.15 2.40
CA ALA A 99 -5.19 9.55 1.00
C ALA A 99 -3.92 10.37 0.74
N SER A 100 -3.55 11.27 1.66
CA SER A 100 -2.33 12.06 1.53
C SER A 100 -1.06 11.20 1.63
N SER A 101 -1.00 10.25 2.57
CA SER A 101 0.13 9.30 2.70
C SER A 101 0.23 8.34 1.51
N ALA A 102 -0.89 7.96 0.87
CA ALA A 102 -0.84 7.15 -0.35
C ALA A 102 -0.15 7.89 -1.51
N ILE A 103 -0.32 9.23 -1.59
CA ILE A 103 0.32 10.06 -2.61
C ILE A 103 1.76 10.38 -2.24
N SER A 104 2.00 10.81 -1.00
CA SER A 104 3.32 11.26 -0.54
C SER A 104 4.25 10.14 -0.10
N GLY A 105 3.79 8.88 -0.12
CA GLY A 105 4.51 7.73 0.43
C GLY A 105 5.63 7.20 -0.45
N HIS A 106 6.49 6.38 0.17
CA HIS A 106 7.74 5.84 -0.35
C HIS A 106 7.65 5.34 -1.80
N ASP A 107 6.69 4.47 -2.11
CA ASP A 107 6.56 3.85 -3.45
C ASP A 107 5.59 4.57 -4.39
N MET A 108 5.37 5.87 -4.18
CA MET A 108 4.52 6.71 -5.03
C MET A 108 5.29 7.96 -5.51
N VAL A 109 4.83 9.18 -5.21
CA VAL A 109 5.44 10.41 -5.76
C VAL A 109 6.90 10.61 -5.31
N GLN A 110 7.31 10.00 -4.20
CA GLN A 110 8.72 10.06 -3.81
C GLN A 110 9.65 9.45 -4.88
N ASN A 111 9.21 8.36 -5.52
CA ASN A 111 9.94 7.69 -6.58
C ASN A 111 10.01 8.53 -7.86
N LEU A 112 8.99 9.35 -8.15
CA LEU A 112 8.95 10.21 -9.32
C LEU A 112 10.16 11.16 -9.37
N PHE A 113 10.48 11.79 -8.23
CA PHE A 113 11.68 12.64 -8.10
C PHE A 113 13.01 11.87 -8.25
N GLY A 114 12.99 10.54 -8.10
CA GLY A 114 14.14 9.69 -8.39
C GLY A 114 14.34 9.43 -9.88
N VAL A 115 13.33 9.67 -10.73
CA VAL A 115 13.35 9.35 -12.17
C VAL A 115 13.43 10.61 -13.05
N MET A 116 12.76 11.71 -12.69
CA MET A 116 12.61 12.89 -13.56
C MET A 116 13.94 13.51 -14.02
N GLY A 117 14.91 13.67 -13.11
CA GLY A 117 16.22 14.28 -13.42
C GLY A 117 17.37 13.29 -13.59
N HIS A 118 17.11 11.99 -13.40
CA HIS A 118 18.20 11.03 -13.19
C HIS A 118 18.98 10.71 -14.46
N ALA A 119 18.28 10.56 -15.61
CA ALA A 119 18.94 10.29 -16.88
C ALA A 119 19.93 11.41 -17.24
N ALA A 120 19.50 12.67 -17.15
CA ALA A 120 20.32 13.83 -17.46
C ALA A 120 21.50 14.01 -16.47
N TRP A 121 21.28 13.83 -15.16
CA TRP A 121 22.33 14.06 -14.16
C TRP A 121 23.39 12.96 -14.08
N PHE A 122 23.02 11.69 -14.33
CA PHE A 122 23.94 10.55 -14.18
C PHE A 122 24.44 9.98 -15.52
N ALA A 123 24.04 10.55 -16.66
CA ALA A 123 24.62 10.22 -17.95
C ALA A 123 26.13 10.51 -17.97
N ASN A 124 26.91 9.61 -18.57
CA ASN A 124 28.34 9.77 -18.74
C ASN A 124 28.85 8.92 -19.91
N PRO A 125 30.08 9.16 -20.41
CA PRO A 125 30.62 8.41 -21.54
C PRO A 125 30.69 6.90 -21.33
N SER A 126 30.82 6.42 -20.09
CA SER A 126 30.92 4.99 -19.78
C SER A 126 29.58 4.26 -19.89
N ASN A 127 28.47 4.90 -19.50
CA ASN A 127 27.14 4.29 -19.59
C ASN A 127 26.45 4.49 -20.94
N ARG A 128 26.91 5.49 -21.73
CA ARG A 128 26.40 5.84 -23.07
C ARG A 128 24.88 6.04 -23.13
N TRP A 129 24.27 6.50 -22.05
CA TRP A 129 22.81 6.66 -22.00
C TRP A 129 22.28 7.63 -23.05
N GLU A 130 23.06 8.67 -23.37
CA GLU A 130 22.77 9.64 -24.44
C GLU A 130 22.56 8.93 -25.78
N ASP A 131 23.52 8.11 -26.20
CA ASP A 131 23.46 7.36 -27.46
C ASP A 131 22.35 6.29 -27.46
N LEU A 132 22.09 5.68 -26.30
CA LEU A 132 21.18 4.54 -26.19
C LEU A 132 19.71 4.95 -26.28
N PHE A 133 19.30 6.03 -25.59
CA PHE A 133 17.88 6.34 -25.44
C PHE A 133 17.48 7.81 -25.29
N PHE A 134 18.40 8.78 -25.29
CA PHE A 134 18.00 10.19 -25.10
C PHE A 134 17.07 10.70 -26.20
N GLN A 135 17.28 10.26 -27.45
CA GLN A 135 16.37 10.56 -28.57
C GLN A 135 14.92 10.12 -28.35
N TYR A 136 14.68 9.19 -27.41
CA TYR A 136 13.37 8.65 -27.08
C TYR A 136 12.80 9.24 -25.78
N LEU A 137 13.55 10.07 -25.05
CA LEU A 137 13.11 10.64 -23.78
C LEU A 137 12.05 11.73 -24.00
N PRO A 138 10.91 11.67 -23.29
CA PRO A 138 9.92 12.73 -23.34
C PRO A 138 10.37 13.93 -22.49
N HIS A 139 11.08 14.90 -23.10
CA HIS A 139 11.62 16.08 -22.40
C HIS A 139 10.59 16.87 -21.56
N TRP A 140 9.30 16.84 -21.93
CA TRP A 140 8.22 17.49 -21.18
C TRP A 140 7.83 16.77 -19.88
N LEU A 141 8.36 15.57 -19.62
CA LEU A 141 8.17 14.77 -18.40
C LEU A 141 9.44 14.65 -17.54
N THR A 142 10.60 15.05 -18.07
CA THR A 142 11.91 14.95 -17.43
C THR A 142 12.48 16.34 -17.15
N VAL A 143 13.53 16.40 -16.35
CA VAL A 143 14.26 17.64 -16.05
C VAL A 143 15.72 17.44 -16.50
N ASP A 144 16.21 18.33 -17.35
CA ASP A 144 17.55 18.29 -17.94
C ASP A 144 18.38 19.55 -17.68
N ASN A 145 17.81 20.57 -17.01
CA ASN A 145 18.53 21.80 -16.68
C ASN A 145 19.67 21.55 -15.67
N GLU A 146 20.92 21.65 -16.11
CA GLU A 146 22.11 21.34 -15.31
C GLU A 146 22.20 22.14 -14.01
N ALA A 147 21.93 23.45 -14.05
CA ALA A 147 22.03 24.32 -12.87
C ALA A 147 21.05 23.91 -11.76
N SER A 148 19.79 23.66 -12.14
CA SER A 148 18.73 23.21 -11.24
C SER A 148 19.00 21.80 -10.72
N LEU A 149 19.46 20.87 -11.56
CA LEU A 149 19.84 19.52 -11.13
C LEU A 149 21.03 19.52 -10.17
N LYS A 150 22.02 20.39 -10.40
CA LYS A 150 23.15 20.57 -9.48
C LYS A 150 22.70 21.02 -8.09
N GLY A 151 21.77 21.97 -8.04
CA GLY A 151 21.13 22.40 -6.78
C GLY A 151 20.35 21.27 -6.11
N PHE A 152 19.52 20.57 -6.88
CA PHE A 152 18.68 19.46 -6.41
C PHE A 152 19.49 18.27 -5.86
N TYR A 153 20.54 17.84 -6.56
CA TYR A 153 21.35 16.68 -6.16
C TYR A 153 22.42 17.04 -5.12
N GLY A 154 23.06 18.21 -5.28
CA GLY A 154 24.14 18.67 -4.40
C GLY A 154 23.69 19.35 -3.11
N GLY A 155 22.49 19.95 -3.10
CA GLY A 155 21.95 20.69 -1.96
C GLY A 155 22.55 22.09 -1.78
N LYS A 156 22.31 22.70 -0.62
CA LYS A 156 22.82 24.04 -0.23
C LYS A 156 22.38 25.18 -1.17
N THR A 157 21.27 25.00 -1.86
CA THR A 157 20.64 26.02 -2.71
C THR A 157 19.21 26.24 -2.25
N SER A 158 18.59 27.35 -2.63
CA SER A 158 17.18 27.60 -2.34
C SER A 158 16.34 27.24 -3.55
N LEU A 159 15.21 26.56 -3.33
CA LEU A 159 14.21 26.35 -4.37
C LEU A 159 13.70 27.67 -4.96
N TYR A 160 13.73 28.73 -4.16
CA TYR A 160 13.23 30.06 -4.49
C TYR A 160 14.26 30.93 -5.22
N ASP A 161 15.48 30.43 -5.44
CA ASP A 161 16.47 31.14 -6.25
C ASP A 161 16.01 31.21 -7.73
N PRO A 162 16.32 32.31 -8.45
CA PRO A 162 15.87 32.49 -9.83
C PRO A 162 16.27 31.31 -10.74
N GLY A 163 15.30 30.76 -11.48
CA GLY A 163 15.53 29.67 -12.44
C GLY A 163 15.64 28.27 -11.83
N MET A 164 15.57 28.10 -10.51
CA MET A 164 15.65 26.76 -9.88
C MET A 164 14.36 25.97 -10.03
N LEU A 165 13.19 26.60 -9.85
CA LEU A 165 11.88 25.95 -9.90
C LEU A 165 11.36 25.77 -11.34
N ASP A 166 11.64 26.71 -12.24
CA ASP A 166 11.04 26.77 -13.58
C ASP A 166 11.14 25.46 -14.39
N PRO A 167 12.30 24.75 -14.40
CA PRO A 167 12.45 23.49 -15.12
C PRO A 167 11.53 22.37 -14.63
N TRP A 168 11.03 22.45 -13.39
CA TRP A 168 10.18 21.42 -12.78
C TRP A 168 8.69 21.64 -13.04
N ILE A 169 8.27 22.89 -13.31
CA ILE A 169 6.84 23.24 -13.38
C ILE A 169 6.12 22.43 -14.46
N THR A 170 6.67 22.41 -15.68
CA THR A 170 6.04 21.71 -16.81
C THR A 170 5.92 20.20 -16.57
N PRO A 171 7.01 19.47 -16.21
CA PRO A 171 6.91 18.07 -15.84
C PRO A 171 5.90 17.80 -14.73
N LEU A 172 5.91 18.60 -13.65
CA LEU A 172 5.02 18.41 -12.51
C LEU A 172 3.54 18.59 -12.87
N LEU A 173 3.20 19.54 -13.75
CA LEU A 173 1.81 19.70 -14.23
C LEU A 173 1.33 18.49 -15.04
N TRP A 174 2.19 17.96 -15.91
CA TRP A 174 1.86 16.78 -16.70
C TRP A 174 1.76 15.51 -15.86
N TRP A 175 2.67 15.32 -14.91
CA TRP A 175 2.59 14.22 -13.94
C TRP A 175 1.37 14.36 -13.04
N THR A 176 0.99 15.58 -12.64
CA THR A 176 -0.26 15.83 -11.90
C THR A 176 -1.47 15.35 -12.70
N ALA A 177 -1.56 15.73 -13.97
CA ALA A 177 -2.65 15.31 -14.84
C ALA A 177 -2.73 13.77 -14.95
N LEU A 178 -1.59 13.10 -15.11
CA LEU A 178 -1.54 11.63 -15.12
C LEU A 178 -1.98 11.03 -13.78
N ILE A 179 -1.46 11.52 -12.66
CA ILE A 179 -1.79 11.00 -11.33
C ILE A 179 -3.28 11.15 -11.05
N LEU A 180 -3.87 12.32 -11.33
CA LEU A 180 -5.30 12.54 -11.14
C LEU A 180 -6.15 11.62 -12.03
N ALA A 181 -5.73 11.39 -13.27
CA ALA A 181 -6.40 10.43 -14.15
C ALA A 181 -6.32 9.01 -13.58
N LEU A 182 -5.14 8.54 -13.17
CA LEU A 182 -4.96 7.18 -12.62
C LEU A 182 -5.72 6.98 -11.30
N VAL A 183 -5.61 7.92 -10.37
CA VAL A 183 -6.32 7.89 -9.07
C VAL A 183 -7.83 7.96 -9.28
N GLY A 184 -8.29 8.77 -10.24
CA GLY A 184 -9.70 8.87 -10.62
C GLY A 184 -10.23 7.57 -11.26
N MET A 185 -9.46 6.96 -12.16
CA MET A 185 -9.80 5.66 -12.77
C MET A 185 -9.86 4.55 -11.71
N MET A 186 -8.91 4.49 -10.78
CA MET A 186 -8.94 3.56 -9.65
C MET A 186 -10.19 3.73 -8.79
N LEU A 187 -10.59 4.97 -8.53
CA LEU A 187 -11.81 5.26 -7.77
C LEU A 187 -13.05 4.83 -8.54
N CYS A 188 -13.08 5.04 -9.87
CA CYS A 188 -14.15 4.56 -10.73
C CYS A 188 -14.26 3.03 -10.73
N LEU A 189 -13.13 2.31 -10.87
CA LEU A 189 -13.09 0.85 -10.72
C LEU A 189 -13.63 0.43 -9.35
N GLY A 190 -13.21 1.11 -8.29
CA GLY A 190 -13.69 0.89 -6.93
C GLY A 190 -15.20 1.04 -6.81
N LEU A 191 -15.78 2.10 -7.37
CA LEU A 191 -17.23 2.32 -7.38
C LEU A 191 -18.00 1.22 -8.12
N LEU A 192 -17.46 0.68 -9.22
CA LEU A 192 -18.09 -0.40 -9.97
C LEU A 192 -18.14 -1.72 -9.18
N VAL A 193 -17.05 -2.07 -8.50
CA VAL A 193 -16.95 -3.36 -7.78
C VAL A 193 -17.41 -3.29 -6.33
N ARG A 194 -17.53 -2.08 -5.75
CA ARG A 194 -17.86 -1.87 -4.33
C ARG A 194 -19.07 -2.67 -3.89
N LYS A 195 -20.23 -2.53 -4.55
CA LYS A 195 -21.46 -3.23 -4.12
C LYS A 195 -21.30 -4.74 -4.14
N GLN A 196 -20.74 -5.29 -5.23
CA GLN A 196 -20.46 -6.71 -5.36
C GLN A 196 -19.59 -7.23 -4.20
N TRP A 197 -18.52 -6.51 -3.87
CA TRP A 197 -17.59 -6.93 -2.83
C TRP A 197 -18.12 -6.70 -1.42
N THR A 198 -18.85 -5.61 -1.16
CA THR A 198 -19.28 -5.25 0.19
C THR A 198 -20.61 -5.87 0.60
N GLU A 199 -21.54 -6.07 -0.33
CA GLU A 199 -22.91 -6.54 -0.04
C GLU A 199 -23.13 -8.00 -0.43
N ASP A 200 -22.66 -8.42 -1.62
CA ASP A 200 -22.89 -9.79 -2.10
C ASP A 200 -21.84 -10.76 -1.58
N GLU A 201 -20.56 -10.42 -1.76
CA GLU A 201 -19.43 -11.25 -1.32
C GLU A 201 -19.04 -10.99 0.15
N LYS A 202 -19.52 -9.89 0.74
CA LYS A 202 -19.31 -9.50 2.14
C LYS A 202 -17.86 -9.64 2.60
N LEU A 203 -16.93 -9.08 1.81
CA LEU A 203 -15.52 -9.05 2.18
C LEU A 203 -15.33 -8.41 3.58
N SER A 204 -14.34 -8.88 4.33
CA SER A 204 -14.20 -8.63 5.77
C SER A 204 -13.66 -7.23 6.11
N TYR A 205 -12.80 -6.65 5.26
CA TYR A 205 -12.08 -5.39 5.49
C TYR A 205 -11.47 -5.30 6.91
N PRO A 206 -10.52 -6.15 7.30
CA PRO A 206 -10.03 -6.15 8.68
C PRO A 206 -9.19 -4.90 9.03
N ILE A 207 -8.54 -4.24 8.07
CA ILE A 207 -7.70 -3.04 8.32
C ILE A 207 -8.53 -1.86 8.86
N ILE A 208 -9.79 -1.72 8.45
CA ILE A 208 -10.63 -0.59 8.88
C ILE A 208 -11.09 -0.70 10.34
N GLN A 209 -10.89 -1.86 10.98
CA GLN A 209 -11.38 -2.11 12.33
C GLN A 209 -10.71 -1.18 13.36
N LEU A 210 -9.40 -0.95 13.24
CA LEU A 210 -8.67 -0.07 14.15
C LEU A 210 -9.23 1.37 14.14
N PRO A 211 -9.26 2.08 12.98
CA PRO A 211 -9.77 3.45 12.96
C PRO A 211 -11.26 3.52 13.34
N LEU A 212 -12.08 2.52 13.00
CA LEU A 212 -13.48 2.46 13.43
C LEU A 212 -13.60 2.36 14.95
N GLN A 213 -12.82 1.50 15.60
CA GLN A 213 -12.85 1.32 17.06
C GLN A 213 -12.27 2.53 17.81
N MET A 214 -11.22 3.17 17.29
CA MET A 214 -10.64 4.39 17.89
C MET A 214 -11.60 5.57 17.86
N THR A 215 -12.46 5.64 16.86
CA THR A 215 -13.40 6.76 16.64
C THR A 215 -14.80 6.46 17.15
N ASP A 216 -15.07 5.24 17.61
CA ASP A 216 -16.34 4.86 18.19
C ASP A 216 -16.53 5.55 19.54
N HIS A 217 -17.63 6.30 19.62
CA HIS A 217 -18.02 7.07 20.80
C HIS A 217 -19.31 6.53 21.43
N SER A 218 -19.71 5.30 21.10
CA SER A 218 -20.87 4.62 21.69
C SER A 218 -20.76 4.43 23.20
N SER A 219 -19.53 4.40 23.74
CA SER A 219 -19.25 4.52 25.17
C SER A 219 -18.36 5.74 25.46
N ALA A 220 -18.41 6.26 26.69
CA ALA A 220 -17.74 7.51 27.07
C ALA A 220 -16.22 7.49 26.85
N THR A 221 -15.58 6.32 27.02
CA THR A 221 -14.15 6.11 26.85
C THR A 221 -13.80 5.19 25.68
N GLY A 222 -14.76 4.47 25.09
CA GLY A 222 -14.54 3.61 23.93
C GLY A 222 -13.42 2.58 24.17
N LEU A 223 -12.64 2.34 23.11
CA LEU A 223 -11.43 1.54 23.13
C LEU A 223 -10.40 2.00 24.19
N PHE A 224 -10.31 3.31 24.45
CA PHE A 224 -9.34 3.89 25.38
C PHE A 224 -9.64 3.60 26.86
N GLY A 225 -10.85 3.11 27.18
CA GLY A 225 -11.21 2.62 28.51
C GLY A 225 -10.86 1.15 28.75
N ASP A 226 -10.45 0.40 27.72
CA ASP A 226 -10.24 -1.04 27.81
C ASP A 226 -8.85 -1.38 28.37
N ARG A 227 -8.81 -2.16 29.47
CA ARG A 227 -7.55 -2.55 30.14
C ARG A 227 -6.70 -3.51 29.31
N LEU A 228 -7.32 -4.39 28.52
CA LEU A 228 -6.59 -5.32 27.66
C LEU A 228 -5.94 -4.56 26.49
N MET A 229 -6.59 -3.50 25.99
CA MET A 229 -5.95 -2.60 25.02
C MET A 229 -4.67 -2.00 25.58
N TRP A 230 -4.70 -1.44 26.79
CA TRP A 230 -3.51 -0.85 27.41
C TRP A 230 -2.45 -1.89 27.75
N ALA A 231 -2.83 -3.13 28.09
CA ALA A 231 -1.88 -4.22 28.27
C ALA A 231 -1.13 -4.54 26.96
N GLY A 232 -1.85 -4.66 25.83
CA GLY A 232 -1.21 -4.84 24.53
C GLY A 232 -0.33 -3.65 24.13
N PHE A 233 -0.82 -2.43 24.37
CA PHE A 233 -0.05 -1.20 24.14
C PHE A 233 1.25 -1.20 24.94
N ALA A 234 1.20 -1.53 26.23
CA ALA A 234 2.37 -1.56 27.09
C ALA A 234 3.41 -2.60 26.63
N VAL A 235 2.97 -3.78 26.17
CA VAL A 235 3.86 -4.81 25.63
C VAL A 235 4.61 -4.30 24.39
N ALA A 236 3.89 -3.73 23.42
CA ALA A 236 4.53 -3.19 22.22
C ALA A 236 5.44 -1.99 22.53
N ALA A 237 4.97 -1.08 23.39
CA ALA A 237 5.73 0.08 23.84
C ALA A 237 7.02 -0.32 24.56
N PHE A 238 6.99 -1.36 25.39
CA PHE A 238 8.17 -1.87 26.07
C PHE A 238 9.26 -2.29 25.09
N PHE A 239 8.92 -3.10 24.08
CA PHE A 239 9.88 -3.55 23.07
C PHE A 239 10.46 -2.36 22.26
N ALA A 240 9.60 -1.45 21.82
CA ALA A 240 10.01 -0.30 21.02
C ALA A 240 10.83 0.73 21.82
N ILE A 241 10.52 0.97 23.09
CA ILE A 241 11.31 1.85 23.97
C ILE A 241 12.67 1.20 24.25
N LEU A 242 12.71 -0.08 24.61
CA LEU A 242 13.95 -0.77 24.95
C LEU A 242 14.93 -0.80 23.76
N ASN A 243 14.45 -1.21 22.58
CA ASN A 243 15.27 -1.21 21.37
C ASN A 243 15.63 0.23 20.92
N GLY A 244 14.74 1.20 21.13
CA GLY A 244 15.04 2.63 20.93
C GLY A 244 16.15 3.15 21.81
N LEU A 245 16.15 2.78 23.09
CA LEU A 245 17.21 3.10 24.02
C LEU A 245 18.51 2.40 23.67
N HIS A 246 18.49 1.15 23.20
CA HIS A 246 19.69 0.46 22.73
C HIS A 246 20.39 1.20 21.57
N VAL A 247 19.61 1.74 20.61
CA VAL A 247 20.17 2.53 19.49
C VAL A 247 20.92 3.77 19.98
N LEU A 248 20.41 4.43 21.02
CA LEU A 248 21.03 5.63 21.59
C LEU A 248 22.15 5.30 22.60
N TYR A 249 21.98 4.20 23.33
CA TYR A 249 22.83 3.73 24.42
C TYR A 249 23.07 2.22 24.27
N PRO A 250 24.15 1.81 23.57
CA PRO A 250 24.43 0.39 23.28
C PRO A 250 24.57 -0.52 24.51
N GLN A 251 24.71 0.06 25.71
CA GLN A 251 24.75 -0.67 26.99
C GLN A 251 23.38 -1.26 27.39
N VAL A 252 22.27 -0.68 26.89
CA VAL A 252 20.92 -1.21 27.11
C VAL A 252 20.76 -2.48 26.26
N PRO A 253 20.19 -3.59 26.76
CA PRO A 253 20.05 -4.80 25.97
C PRO A 253 19.05 -4.65 24.81
N GLU A 254 19.38 -5.24 23.66
CA GLU A 254 18.50 -5.32 22.49
C GLU A 254 17.73 -6.63 22.45
N ILE A 255 16.44 -6.58 22.10
CA ILE A 255 15.64 -7.77 21.79
C ILE A 255 15.65 -7.99 20.27
N LYS A 256 16.71 -8.67 19.81
CA LYS A 256 17.04 -8.90 18.39
C LYS A 256 15.93 -9.60 17.60
N TYR A 257 15.16 -10.47 18.23
CA TYR A 257 14.09 -11.24 17.56
C TYR A 257 12.88 -10.41 17.15
N VAL A 258 12.74 -9.18 17.67
CA VAL A 258 11.66 -8.28 17.25
C VAL A 258 11.80 -7.93 15.77
N LYS A 259 13.03 -7.81 15.25
CA LYS A 259 13.29 -7.20 13.95
C LYS A 259 14.30 -7.99 13.12
N GLN A 260 13.80 -8.74 12.14
CA GLN A 260 14.58 -9.38 11.06
C GLN A 260 15.82 -10.16 11.53
N TYR A 261 15.68 -10.97 12.57
CA TYR A 261 16.76 -11.84 13.03
C TYR A 261 17.05 -12.92 11.98
N ASP A 262 18.27 -12.94 11.45
CA ASP A 262 18.69 -13.88 10.40
C ASP A 262 18.89 -15.28 11.00
N ILE A 263 17.99 -16.21 10.69
CA ILE A 263 18.16 -17.63 11.03
C ILE A 263 18.87 -18.39 9.90
N GLY A 264 18.90 -17.81 8.70
CA GLY A 264 19.57 -18.34 7.52
C GLY A 264 21.08 -18.47 7.71
N GLN A 265 21.68 -17.62 8.55
CA GLN A 265 23.12 -17.63 8.86
C GLN A 265 23.65 -18.97 9.40
N TYR A 266 22.78 -19.80 9.99
CA TYR A 266 23.15 -21.11 10.53
C TYR A 266 23.24 -22.21 9.46
N PHE A 267 22.80 -21.94 8.23
CA PHE A 267 22.78 -22.91 7.13
C PHE A 267 23.87 -22.57 6.10
N THR A 268 25.04 -23.18 6.26
CA THR A 268 26.23 -22.86 5.43
C THR A 268 26.58 -23.93 4.40
N GLY A 269 26.19 -25.20 4.63
CA GLY A 269 26.50 -26.31 3.73
C GLY A 269 25.43 -26.53 2.65
N ARG A 270 25.84 -26.85 1.42
CA ARG A 270 24.92 -27.23 0.32
C ARG A 270 24.16 -28.53 0.68
N PRO A 271 22.84 -28.64 0.45
CA PRO A 271 21.93 -27.68 -0.20
C PRO A 271 21.23 -26.69 0.75
N TRP A 272 21.53 -26.76 2.05
CA TRP A 272 20.91 -25.94 3.09
C TRP A 272 21.29 -24.46 3.01
N ASP A 273 22.42 -24.15 2.38
CA ASP A 273 22.82 -22.79 1.99
C ASP A 273 21.76 -22.05 1.14
N GLY A 274 20.81 -22.77 0.54
CA GLY A 274 19.60 -22.20 -0.06
C GLY A 274 18.66 -21.46 0.90
N LEU A 275 18.82 -21.65 2.22
CA LEU A 275 18.06 -20.97 3.27
C LEU A 275 18.72 -19.69 3.79
N GLN A 276 19.92 -19.34 3.30
CA GLN A 276 20.60 -18.12 3.71
C GLN A 276 19.76 -16.87 3.43
N GLY A 277 19.85 -15.90 4.35
CA GLY A 277 19.04 -14.69 4.30
C GLY A 277 17.59 -14.85 4.76
N THR A 278 17.19 -16.03 5.25
CA THR A 278 15.87 -16.22 5.88
C THR A 278 15.84 -15.54 7.25
N ARG A 279 14.96 -14.54 7.41
CA ARG A 279 14.84 -13.76 8.63
C ARG A 279 13.52 -14.02 9.34
N ILE A 280 13.50 -13.97 10.66
CA ILE A 280 12.28 -13.98 11.47
C ILE A 280 12.07 -12.62 12.11
N SER A 281 10.81 -12.22 12.24
CA SER A 281 10.44 -10.98 12.91
C SER A 281 9.24 -11.19 13.81
N LEU A 282 9.31 -10.65 15.03
CA LEU A 282 8.24 -10.65 16.04
C LEU A 282 7.63 -9.25 16.18
N TYR A 283 7.39 -8.55 15.07
CA TYR A 283 6.79 -7.22 15.07
C TYR A 283 5.43 -7.21 15.79
N PRO A 284 5.30 -6.53 16.95
CA PRO A 284 4.04 -6.44 17.68
C PRO A 284 2.87 -5.97 16.81
N PHE A 285 3.07 -4.93 16.00
CA PHE A 285 2.03 -4.45 15.09
C PHE A 285 1.59 -5.51 14.07
N ALA A 286 2.54 -6.29 13.52
CA ALA A 286 2.23 -7.27 12.48
C ALA A 286 1.48 -8.47 13.06
N ILE A 287 1.85 -8.91 14.27
CA ILE A 287 1.12 -9.95 15.01
C ILE A 287 -0.31 -9.45 15.31
N GLY A 288 -0.45 -8.18 15.71
CA GLY A 288 -1.73 -7.51 15.94
C GLY A 288 -2.62 -7.47 14.70
N LEU A 289 -2.10 -7.01 13.56
CA LEU A 289 -2.83 -7.00 12.29
C LEU A 289 -3.18 -8.42 11.82
N ALA A 290 -2.22 -9.34 11.92
CA ALA A 290 -2.40 -10.74 11.54
C ALA A 290 -3.52 -11.44 12.33
N PHE A 291 -3.83 -10.94 13.53
CA PHE A 291 -4.89 -11.51 14.38
C PHE A 291 -6.28 -11.27 13.81
N PHE A 292 -6.46 -10.24 12.97
CA PHE A 292 -7.73 -9.96 12.30
C PHE A 292 -7.91 -10.74 10.99
N LEU A 293 -6.85 -11.36 10.46
CA LEU A 293 -6.91 -12.14 9.23
C LEU A 293 -7.67 -13.46 9.44
N PRO A 294 -8.33 -14.00 8.41
CA PRO A 294 -8.83 -15.38 8.43
C PRO A 294 -7.73 -16.38 8.78
N SER A 295 -8.03 -17.37 9.65
CA SER A 295 -7.03 -18.30 10.16
C SER A 295 -6.40 -19.17 9.07
N ASP A 296 -7.19 -19.58 8.09
CA ASP A 296 -6.77 -20.36 6.94
C ASP A 296 -5.81 -19.57 6.04
N LEU A 297 -6.03 -18.26 5.89
CA LEU A 297 -5.09 -17.39 5.19
C LEU A 297 -3.76 -17.30 5.93
N SER A 298 -3.79 -16.95 7.23
CA SER A 298 -2.54 -16.77 7.99
C SER A 298 -1.71 -18.04 7.97
N PHE A 299 -2.37 -19.20 8.09
CA PHE A 299 -1.75 -20.51 7.91
C PHE A 299 -1.17 -20.69 6.51
N SER A 300 -1.95 -20.37 5.46
CA SER A 300 -1.51 -20.50 4.06
C SER A 300 -0.28 -19.66 3.75
N CYS A 301 -0.24 -18.40 4.21
CA CYS A 301 0.92 -17.51 4.01
C CYS A 301 2.18 -18.10 4.65
N TRP A 302 2.08 -18.62 5.88
CA TRP A 302 3.20 -19.30 6.54
C TRP A 302 3.60 -20.59 5.81
N PHE A 303 2.62 -21.45 5.52
CA PHE A 303 2.87 -22.75 4.90
C PHE A 303 3.53 -22.61 3.53
N PHE A 304 2.98 -21.78 2.65
CA PHE A 304 3.55 -21.58 1.31
C PHE A 304 4.89 -20.85 1.36
N PHE A 305 5.17 -20.06 2.40
CA PHE A 305 6.51 -19.49 2.60
C PHE A 305 7.51 -20.59 2.98
N VAL A 306 7.12 -21.55 3.81
CA VAL A 306 7.96 -22.73 4.08
C VAL A 306 8.15 -23.57 2.81
N VAL A 307 7.11 -23.75 1.99
CA VAL A 307 7.23 -24.42 0.68
C VAL A 307 8.22 -23.69 -0.23
N ARG A 308 8.16 -22.35 -0.29
CA ARG A 308 9.13 -21.49 -1.00
C ARG A 308 10.57 -21.78 -0.55
N LEU A 309 10.81 -21.94 0.76
CA LEU A 309 12.13 -22.30 1.29
C LEU A 309 12.55 -23.72 0.88
N VAL A 310 11.62 -24.67 0.92
CA VAL A 310 11.87 -26.06 0.47
C VAL A 310 12.22 -26.11 -1.02
N GLU A 311 11.51 -25.36 -1.87
CA GLU A 311 11.81 -25.26 -3.30
C GLU A 311 13.23 -24.74 -3.56
N ARG A 312 13.71 -23.76 -2.77
CA ARG A 312 15.10 -23.29 -2.86
C ARG A 312 16.09 -24.40 -2.54
N VAL A 313 15.87 -25.14 -1.45
CA VAL A 313 16.75 -26.24 -1.05
C VAL A 313 16.75 -27.36 -2.09
N ILE A 314 15.59 -27.71 -2.66
CA ILE A 314 15.49 -28.69 -3.76
C ILE A 314 16.25 -28.19 -4.99
N GLY A 315 16.08 -26.91 -5.36
CA GLY A 315 16.81 -26.30 -6.47
C GLY A 315 18.33 -26.34 -6.28
N ARG A 316 18.81 -26.05 -5.07
CA ARG A 316 20.23 -26.20 -4.70
C ARG A 316 20.69 -27.64 -4.77
N ALA A 317 19.91 -28.60 -4.29
CA ALA A 317 20.25 -30.01 -4.33
C ALA A 317 20.35 -30.54 -5.77
N ALA A 318 19.42 -30.13 -6.64
CA ALA A 318 19.35 -30.54 -8.04
C ALA A 318 20.32 -29.78 -8.97
N GLY A 319 20.93 -28.69 -8.51
CA GLY A 319 21.82 -27.86 -9.34
C GLY A 319 21.08 -26.93 -10.31
N TRP A 320 19.79 -26.69 -10.10
CA TRP A 320 18.98 -25.78 -10.95
C TRP A 320 19.23 -24.30 -10.63
N ASP A 321 20.05 -24.01 -9.62
CA ASP A 321 20.43 -22.67 -9.18
C ASP A 321 21.55 -22.02 -10.00
N GLN A 322 22.16 -22.73 -10.95
CA GLN A 322 23.30 -22.23 -11.75
C GLN A 322 22.98 -20.95 -12.55
N GLY A 323 21.70 -20.73 -12.89
CA GLY A 323 21.22 -19.49 -13.53
C GLY A 323 20.76 -18.40 -12.56
N GLY A 324 20.84 -18.61 -11.24
CA GLY A 324 20.49 -17.63 -10.20
C GLY A 324 19.00 -17.31 -10.03
N GLU A 325 18.13 -17.77 -10.93
CA GLU A 325 16.71 -17.38 -10.94
C GLU A 325 15.76 -18.46 -10.40
N PHE A 326 16.13 -19.74 -10.44
CA PHE A 326 15.26 -20.82 -9.96
C PHE A 326 14.89 -20.62 -8.49
N PRO A 327 13.61 -20.78 -8.08
CA PRO A 327 12.47 -21.31 -8.85
C PRO A 327 11.60 -20.24 -9.54
N TYR A 328 12.13 -19.07 -9.88
CA TYR A 328 11.42 -18.02 -10.64
C TYR A 328 10.21 -17.44 -9.90
N PHE A 329 10.36 -17.18 -8.59
CA PHE A 329 9.25 -16.70 -7.73
C PHE A 329 8.58 -15.43 -8.25
N ASN A 330 9.32 -14.51 -8.87
CA ASN A 330 8.75 -13.28 -9.43
C ASN A 330 7.76 -13.59 -10.57
N GLN A 331 8.14 -14.51 -11.46
CA GLN A 331 7.30 -14.96 -12.57
C GLN A 331 6.12 -15.80 -12.06
N GLN A 332 6.34 -16.74 -11.14
CA GLN A 332 5.24 -17.46 -10.48
C GLN A 332 4.24 -16.48 -9.83
N SER A 333 4.74 -15.46 -9.15
CA SER A 333 3.93 -14.41 -8.53
C SER A 333 3.15 -13.61 -9.55
N ALA A 334 3.76 -13.23 -10.68
CA ALA A 334 3.07 -12.54 -11.76
C ALA A 334 1.87 -13.34 -12.29
N GLY A 335 2.06 -14.64 -12.55
CA GLY A 335 0.97 -15.53 -12.97
C GLY A 335 -0.12 -15.68 -11.91
N ALA A 336 0.27 -15.81 -10.64
CA ALA A 336 -0.65 -15.91 -9.51
C ALA A 336 -1.52 -14.64 -9.36
N TRP A 337 -0.91 -13.45 -9.38
CA TRP A 337 -1.61 -12.17 -9.24
C TRP A 337 -2.51 -11.85 -10.44
N LEU A 338 -2.07 -12.12 -11.67
CA LEU A 338 -2.92 -11.98 -12.86
C LEU A 338 -4.12 -12.93 -12.81
N THR A 339 -3.93 -14.15 -12.32
CA THR A 339 -5.02 -15.11 -12.14
C THR A 339 -6.00 -14.65 -11.06
N LEU A 340 -5.52 -14.09 -9.94
CA LEU A 340 -6.39 -13.48 -8.93
C LEU A 340 -7.19 -12.30 -9.50
N ALA A 341 -6.58 -11.47 -10.35
CA ALA A 341 -7.28 -10.38 -11.04
C ALA A 341 -8.40 -10.92 -11.95
N PHE A 342 -8.08 -11.93 -12.75
CA PHE A 342 -9.04 -12.59 -13.63
C PHE A 342 -10.19 -13.21 -12.85
N LEU A 343 -9.90 -13.96 -11.78
CA LEU A 343 -10.91 -14.58 -10.92
C LEU A 343 -11.79 -13.54 -10.22
N ALA A 344 -11.23 -12.39 -9.82
CA ALA A 344 -11.99 -11.28 -9.25
C ALA A 344 -12.98 -10.69 -10.27
N ALA A 345 -12.52 -10.42 -11.49
CA ALA A 345 -13.36 -9.90 -12.58
C ALA A 345 -14.42 -10.93 -13.01
N TYR A 346 -14.03 -12.19 -13.13
CA TYR A 346 -14.92 -13.30 -13.48
C TYR A 346 -16.00 -13.52 -12.41
N GLY A 347 -15.64 -13.43 -11.12
CA GLY A 347 -16.59 -13.47 -10.00
C GLY A 347 -17.64 -12.37 -10.07
N ALA A 348 -17.24 -11.17 -10.50
CA ALA A 348 -18.12 -10.00 -10.63
C ALA A 348 -18.87 -9.92 -11.98
N ARG A 349 -18.70 -10.87 -12.91
CA ARG A 349 -19.18 -10.75 -14.31
C ARG A 349 -20.68 -10.47 -14.45
N HIS A 350 -21.51 -11.08 -13.61
CA HIS A 350 -22.97 -10.90 -13.68
C HIS A 350 -23.38 -9.51 -13.20
N HIS A 351 -22.78 -9.05 -12.10
CA HIS A 351 -22.94 -7.68 -11.60
C HIS A 351 -22.44 -6.65 -12.63
N LEU A 352 -21.25 -6.86 -13.22
CA LEU A 352 -20.71 -5.95 -14.23
C LEU A 352 -21.57 -5.93 -15.51
N ALA A 353 -22.17 -7.05 -15.89
CA ALA A 353 -23.12 -7.11 -17.00
C ALA A 353 -24.43 -6.35 -16.69
N GLU A 354 -24.92 -6.39 -15.44
CA GLU A 354 -26.03 -5.53 -15.00
C GLU A 354 -25.66 -4.06 -15.02
N VAL A 355 -24.48 -3.70 -14.52
CA VAL A 355 -24.00 -2.31 -14.57
C VAL A 355 -23.90 -1.81 -16.02
N ALA A 356 -23.36 -2.63 -16.93
CA ALA A 356 -23.29 -2.29 -18.35
C ALA A 356 -24.69 -2.05 -18.95
N ARG A 357 -25.67 -2.89 -18.63
CA ARG A 357 -27.07 -2.70 -19.05
C ARG A 357 -27.67 -1.40 -18.50
N SER A 358 -27.42 -1.07 -17.23
CA SER A 358 -27.90 0.16 -16.58
C SER A 358 -27.34 1.42 -17.24
N VAL A 359 -26.05 1.39 -17.63
CA VAL A 359 -25.37 2.51 -18.29
C VAL A 359 -26.00 2.82 -19.65
N VAL A 360 -26.37 1.79 -20.42
CA VAL A 360 -27.04 1.94 -21.73
C VAL A 360 -28.58 2.10 -21.62
N GLY A 361 -29.12 2.28 -20.41
CA GLY A 361 -30.54 2.53 -20.19
C GLY A 361 -31.45 1.32 -20.36
N ARG A 362 -30.91 0.09 -20.31
CA ARG A 362 -31.71 -1.14 -20.34
C ARG A 362 -32.27 -1.45 -18.94
N PRO A 363 -33.39 -2.19 -18.85
CA PRO A 363 -33.96 -2.63 -17.58
C PRO A 363 -32.95 -3.45 -16.75
N VAL A 364 -32.86 -3.13 -15.46
CA VAL A 364 -31.96 -3.77 -14.49
C VAL A 364 -32.68 -3.94 -13.15
N SER A 365 -32.05 -4.64 -12.21
CA SER A 365 -32.55 -4.75 -10.85
C SER A 365 -32.67 -3.37 -10.18
N GLU A 366 -33.69 -3.19 -9.33
CA GLU A 366 -33.93 -1.93 -8.60
C GLU A 366 -32.69 -1.46 -7.82
N ARG A 367 -31.93 -2.42 -7.28
CA ARG A 367 -30.67 -2.18 -6.57
C ARG A 367 -29.62 -1.46 -7.42
N ILE A 368 -29.53 -1.80 -8.70
CA ILE A 368 -28.60 -1.17 -9.66
C ILE A 368 -29.17 0.17 -10.13
N ASP A 369 -30.47 0.22 -10.38
CA ASP A 369 -31.16 1.42 -10.87
C ASP A 369 -31.00 2.62 -9.92
N ARG A 370 -31.11 2.37 -8.59
CA ARG A 370 -30.88 3.38 -7.55
C ARG A 370 -29.49 4.05 -7.60
N GLU A 371 -28.48 3.39 -8.18
CA GLU A 371 -27.12 3.93 -8.35
C GLU A 371 -26.71 4.13 -9.82
N ALA A 372 -27.66 4.08 -10.76
CA ALA A 372 -27.38 4.19 -12.20
C ALA A 372 -26.54 5.42 -12.57
N ALA A 373 -26.81 6.57 -11.94
CA ALA A 373 -26.02 7.79 -12.15
C ALA A 373 -24.55 7.67 -11.70
N VAL A 374 -24.30 6.97 -10.58
CA VAL A 374 -22.94 6.72 -10.08
C VAL A 374 -22.20 5.77 -11.02
N TYR A 375 -22.88 4.74 -11.52
CA TYR A 375 -22.29 3.82 -12.49
C TYR A 375 -22.00 4.47 -13.84
N ARG A 376 -22.89 5.31 -14.36
CA ARG A 376 -22.64 6.10 -15.59
C ARG A 376 -21.42 7.01 -15.43
N LEU A 377 -21.31 7.69 -14.30
CA LEU A 377 -20.14 8.52 -13.99
C LEU A 377 -18.86 7.69 -13.90
N ALA A 378 -18.90 6.54 -13.23
CA ALA A 378 -17.74 5.66 -13.09
C ALA A 378 -17.29 5.08 -14.45
N VAL A 379 -18.22 4.60 -15.29
CA VAL A 379 -17.88 4.10 -16.63
C VAL A 379 -17.39 5.24 -17.53
N GLY A 380 -18.04 6.40 -17.51
CA GLY A 380 -17.58 7.59 -18.26
C GLY A 380 -16.18 8.03 -17.83
N GLY A 381 -15.91 8.05 -16.53
CA GLY A 381 -14.59 8.36 -15.97
C GLY A 381 -13.51 7.35 -16.40
N LEU A 382 -13.84 6.06 -16.51
CA LEU A 382 -12.90 5.05 -17.02
C LEU A 382 -12.63 5.21 -18.51
N VAL A 383 -13.65 5.47 -19.33
CA VAL A 383 -13.48 5.65 -20.78
C VAL A 383 -12.65 6.90 -21.07
N LEU A 384 -13.00 8.03 -20.45
CA LEU A 384 -12.26 9.28 -20.61
C LEU A 384 -10.84 9.19 -20.03
N GLY A 385 -10.69 8.57 -18.87
CA GLY A 385 -9.38 8.34 -18.26
C GLY A 385 -8.50 7.44 -19.12
N MET A 386 -9.03 6.35 -19.68
CA MET A 386 -8.29 5.47 -20.57
C MET A 386 -7.89 6.19 -21.87
N ALA A 387 -8.82 6.94 -22.48
CA ALA A 387 -8.50 7.74 -23.67
C ALA A 387 -7.38 8.76 -23.38
N PHE A 388 -7.43 9.44 -22.25
CA PHE A 388 -6.39 10.37 -21.81
C PHE A 388 -5.04 9.66 -21.59
N VAL A 389 -5.00 8.54 -20.89
CA VAL A 389 -3.76 7.80 -20.61
C VAL A 389 -3.13 7.27 -21.90
N LEU A 390 -3.93 6.73 -22.83
CA LEU A 390 -3.43 6.28 -24.13
C LEU A 390 -2.89 7.45 -24.96
N TRP A 391 -3.59 8.59 -24.96
CA TRP A 391 -3.10 9.80 -25.61
C TRP A 391 -1.81 10.33 -24.98
N PHE A 392 -1.72 10.33 -23.65
CA PHE A 392 -0.54 10.76 -22.89
C PHE A 392 0.68 9.91 -23.27
N CYS A 393 0.53 8.58 -23.31
CA CYS A 393 1.60 7.68 -23.71
C CYS A 393 1.95 7.80 -25.19
N ALA A 394 0.96 7.97 -26.07
CA ALA A 394 1.22 8.22 -27.49
C ALA A 394 2.03 9.51 -27.70
N ARG A 395 1.74 10.56 -26.93
CA ARG A 395 2.51 11.81 -26.93
C ARG A 395 3.93 11.64 -26.36
N ALA A 396 4.12 10.69 -25.44
CA ALA A 396 5.45 10.29 -24.97
C ALA A 396 6.20 9.38 -25.97
N GLY A 397 5.65 9.17 -27.17
CA GLY A 397 6.24 8.37 -28.25
C GLY A 397 5.91 6.88 -28.19
N MET A 398 5.14 6.42 -27.19
CA MET A 398 4.75 5.01 -27.10
C MET A 398 3.68 4.66 -28.14
N SER A 399 3.78 3.46 -28.69
CA SER A 399 2.69 2.86 -29.46
C SER A 399 1.45 2.60 -28.59
N VAL A 400 0.26 2.81 -29.16
CA VAL A 400 -1.01 2.66 -28.45
C VAL A 400 -1.20 1.25 -27.88
N TRP A 401 -0.77 0.21 -28.61
CA TRP A 401 -0.87 -1.17 -28.14
C TRP A 401 -0.01 -1.41 -26.89
N ALA A 402 1.22 -0.90 -26.86
CA ALA A 402 2.13 -1.10 -25.74
C ALA A 402 1.60 -0.39 -24.49
N ALA A 403 1.09 0.83 -24.66
CA ALA A 403 0.41 1.56 -23.59
C ALA A 403 -0.83 0.81 -23.08
N ALA A 404 -1.67 0.28 -23.97
CA ALA A 404 -2.87 -0.46 -23.60
C ALA A 404 -2.55 -1.74 -22.82
N VAL A 405 -1.54 -2.51 -23.24
CA VAL A 405 -1.08 -3.72 -22.52
C VAL A 405 -0.50 -3.34 -21.16
N PHE A 406 0.36 -2.32 -21.11
CA PHE A 406 0.98 -1.84 -19.87
C PHE A 406 -0.07 -1.44 -18.82
N PHE A 407 -1.04 -0.60 -19.20
CA PHE A 407 -2.10 -0.18 -18.28
C PHE A 407 -3.13 -1.29 -18.01
N GLY A 408 -3.37 -2.19 -18.96
CA GLY A 408 -4.18 -3.39 -18.74
C GLY A 408 -3.62 -4.27 -17.62
N ILE A 409 -2.30 -4.53 -17.65
CA ILE A 409 -1.61 -5.26 -16.58
C ILE A 409 -1.64 -4.46 -15.27
N PHE A 410 -1.34 -3.16 -15.32
CA PHE A 410 -1.35 -2.30 -14.14
C PHE A 410 -2.71 -2.35 -13.42
N PHE A 411 -3.81 -2.11 -14.12
CA PHE A 411 -5.14 -2.13 -13.51
C PHE A 411 -5.60 -3.53 -13.09
N ALA A 412 -5.16 -4.59 -13.77
CA ALA A 412 -5.39 -5.97 -13.32
C ALA A 412 -4.71 -6.23 -11.97
N LEU A 413 -3.44 -5.83 -11.82
CA LEU A 413 -2.72 -5.90 -10.56
C LEU A 413 -3.40 -5.02 -9.49
N SER A 414 -3.79 -3.79 -9.82
CA SER A 414 -4.54 -2.90 -8.93
C SER A 414 -5.80 -3.57 -8.40
N LEU A 415 -6.58 -4.23 -9.27
CA LEU A 415 -7.80 -4.93 -8.89
C LEU A 415 -7.51 -6.10 -7.96
N ALA A 416 -6.53 -6.94 -8.28
CA ALA A 416 -6.17 -8.10 -7.47
C ALA A 416 -5.66 -7.69 -6.08
N MET A 417 -4.74 -6.73 -6.00
CA MET A 417 -4.24 -6.19 -4.74
C MET A 417 -5.36 -5.60 -3.88
N THR A 418 -6.22 -4.80 -4.50
CA THR A 418 -7.36 -4.18 -3.81
C THR A 418 -8.30 -5.25 -3.26
N ARG A 419 -8.60 -6.30 -4.04
CA ARG A 419 -9.43 -7.40 -3.58
C ARG A 419 -8.79 -8.17 -2.42
N VAL A 420 -7.53 -8.58 -2.57
CA VAL A 420 -6.79 -9.32 -1.53
C VAL A 420 -6.74 -8.50 -0.24
N ARG A 421 -6.44 -7.21 -0.32
CA ARG A 421 -6.43 -6.32 0.84
C ARG A 421 -7.83 -6.08 1.43
N ALA A 422 -8.87 -5.97 0.62
CA ALA A 422 -10.26 -5.83 1.10
C ALA A 422 -10.76 -7.10 1.80
N GLU A 423 -10.42 -8.29 1.27
CA GLU A 423 -10.84 -9.57 1.83
C GLU A 423 -10.04 -9.92 3.07
N LEU A 424 -8.73 -9.66 3.03
CA LEU A 424 -7.78 -10.22 3.95
C LEU A 424 -7.09 -9.17 4.80
N GLY A 425 -6.82 -7.96 4.31
CA GLY A 425 -6.09 -6.92 5.05
C GLY A 425 -4.60 -7.18 5.20
N THR A 426 -4.02 -7.95 4.29
CA THR A 426 -2.59 -8.28 4.29
C THR A 426 -1.73 -7.17 3.68
N PRO A 427 -0.41 -7.18 3.97
CA PRO A 427 0.62 -6.57 3.11
C PRO A 427 0.37 -6.93 1.64
N HIS A 428 0.40 -5.91 0.79
CA HIS A 428 0.24 -6.02 -0.66
C HIS A 428 1.48 -5.46 -1.36
N GLU A 429 2.63 -5.57 -0.69
CA GLU A 429 3.91 -5.32 -1.33
C GLU A 429 4.18 -6.43 -2.34
N ILE A 430 3.85 -6.14 -3.60
CA ILE A 430 4.26 -6.96 -4.72
C ILE A 430 5.44 -6.26 -5.39
N PHE A 431 6.63 -6.61 -4.92
CA PHE A 431 7.89 -6.16 -5.52
C PHE A 431 8.24 -7.08 -6.70
N PHE A 432 8.75 -6.53 -7.80
CA PHE A 432 9.12 -7.24 -9.04
C PHE A 432 7.99 -7.90 -9.86
N VAL A 433 6.72 -7.76 -9.46
CA VAL A 433 5.58 -8.07 -10.33
C VAL A 433 5.04 -6.76 -10.86
N ASN A 434 5.50 -6.36 -12.04
CA ASN A 434 5.11 -5.10 -12.63
C ASN A 434 4.90 -5.25 -14.15
N PRO A 435 4.17 -4.32 -14.79
CA PRO A 435 3.89 -4.39 -16.22
C PRO A 435 5.15 -4.49 -17.08
N GLN A 436 6.23 -3.79 -16.69
CA GLN A 436 7.49 -3.77 -17.42
C GLN A 436 8.15 -5.16 -17.49
N GLU A 437 8.35 -5.82 -16.35
CA GLU A 437 8.93 -7.17 -16.27
C GLU A 437 8.04 -8.21 -16.96
N ILE A 438 6.72 -8.12 -16.79
CA ILE A 438 5.77 -9.04 -17.42
C ILE A 438 5.82 -8.90 -18.94
N MET A 439 5.82 -7.67 -19.47
CA MET A 439 5.90 -7.43 -20.90
C MET A 439 7.23 -7.91 -21.47
N VAL A 440 8.36 -7.58 -20.83
CA VAL A 440 9.69 -8.01 -21.32
C VAL A 440 9.84 -9.53 -21.27
N GLY A 441 9.47 -10.19 -20.16
CA GLY A 441 9.58 -11.65 -20.04
C GLY A 441 8.70 -12.42 -21.03
N THR A 442 7.52 -11.89 -21.38
CA THR A 442 6.57 -12.56 -22.28
C THR A 442 6.77 -12.20 -23.76
N LEU A 443 7.03 -10.94 -24.09
CA LEU A 443 7.12 -10.46 -25.46
C LEU A 443 8.56 -10.35 -25.97
N GLY A 444 9.52 -10.15 -25.08
CA GLY A 444 10.90 -9.80 -25.41
C GLY A 444 11.09 -8.33 -25.74
N THR A 445 12.31 -7.83 -25.53
CA THR A 445 12.69 -6.43 -25.77
C THR A 445 12.61 -6.03 -27.26
N PRO A 446 12.93 -6.89 -28.26
CA PRO A 446 12.86 -6.49 -29.66
C PRO A 446 11.44 -6.17 -30.15
N ARG A 447 10.43 -6.91 -29.66
CA ARG A 447 9.02 -6.68 -30.05
C ARG A 447 8.44 -5.42 -29.42
N ILE A 448 8.88 -5.08 -28.22
CA ILE A 448 8.47 -3.85 -27.53
C ILE A 448 9.14 -2.66 -28.21
N GLY A 449 10.44 -2.74 -28.50
CA GLY A 449 11.20 -1.70 -29.17
C GLY A 449 11.65 -0.57 -28.24
N ALA A 450 12.77 0.08 -28.58
CA ALA A 450 13.47 1.03 -27.72
C ALA A 450 12.60 2.22 -27.27
N GLN A 451 11.84 2.84 -28.18
CA GLN A 451 10.96 3.96 -27.86
C GLN A 451 9.91 3.61 -26.78
N ASN A 452 9.25 2.46 -26.92
CA ASN A 452 8.26 1.99 -25.94
C ASN A 452 8.92 1.67 -24.60
N MET A 453 10.11 1.04 -24.63
CA MET A 453 10.87 0.71 -23.43
C MET A 453 11.32 1.94 -22.66
N THR A 454 11.76 3.00 -23.36
CA THR A 454 12.10 4.29 -22.74
C THR A 454 10.88 4.91 -22.07
N GLY A 455 9.73 4.94 -22.74
CA GLY A 455 8.47 5.42 -22.14
C GLY A 455 8.07 4.63 -20.89
N ILE A 456 8.17 3.30 -20.94
CA ILE A 456 7.90 2.42 -19.79
C ILE A 456 8.87 2.69 -18.63
N ALA A 457 10.17 2.87 -18.91
CA ALA A 457 11.18 3.15 -17.90
C ALA A 457 10.94 4.50 -17.20
N VAL A 458 10.54 5.53 -17.94
CA VAL A 458 10.14 6.84 -17.36
C VAL A 458 8.94 6.69 -16.42
N MET A 459 8.03 5.76 -16.69
CA MET A 459 6.86 5.47 -15.85
C MET A 459 7.13 4.50 -14.70
N TYR A 460 8.34 3.95 -14.56
CA TYR A 460 8.69 2.92 -13.56
C TYR A 460 8.37 3.33 -12.11
N TRP A 461 8.38 4.63 -11.81
CA TRP A 461 8.25 5.17 -10.46
C TRP A 461 6.97 4.74 -9.70
N PHE A 462 5.83 4.54 -10.39
CA PHE A 462 4.55 4.18 -9.76
C PHE A 462 4.19 2.69 -9.85
N ASN A 463 4.94 1.89 -10.61
CA ASN A 463 4.61 0.49 -10.87
C ASN A 463 5.69 -0.49 -10.39
N ARG A 464 6.83 0.00 -9.91
CA ARG A 464 7.91 -0.79 -9.33
C ARG A 464 7.49 -1.58 -8.10
N CYS A 465 6.70 -0.96 -7.23
CA CYS A 465 6.22 -1.49 -5.96
C CYS A 465 4.89 -0.81 -5.63
N TYR A 466 4.02 -1.48 -4.87
CA TYR A 466 2.63 -1.04 -4.69
C TYR A 466 2.21 -0.79 -3.24
N ARG A 467 3.17 -0.62 -2.31
CA ARG A 467 2.88 -0.40 -0.88
C ARG A 467 1.94 0.79 -0.63
N CYS A 468 2.12 1.87 -1.38
CA CYS A 468 1.34 3.10 -1.26
C CYS A 468 0.18 3.20 -2.28
N HIS A 469 -0.25 2.08 -2.88
CA HIS A 469 -1.22 2.11 -3.98
C HIS A 469 -2.56 2.77 -3.55
N PRO A 470 -3.12 3.74 -4.31
CA PRO A 470 -4.34 4.46 -3.89
C PRO A 470 -5.61 3.59 -3.82
N MET A 471 -5.82 2.68 -4.78
CA MET A 471 -7.09 1.93 -4.92
C MET A 471 -7.52 1.12 -3.67
N PRO A 472 -6.66 0.34 -2.99
CA PRO A 472 -7.04 -0.33 -1.75
C PRO A 472 -7.51 0.65 -0.65
N ASN A 473 -6.79 1.76 -0.48
CA ASN A 473 -7.13 2.80 0.49
C ASN A 473 -8.49 3.46 0.16
N GLN A 474 -8.75 3.71 -1.13
CA GLN A 474 -10.04 4.23 -1.60
C GLN A 474 -11.18 3.24 -1.31
N MET A 475 -10.97 1.94 -1.51
CA MET A 475 -11.97 0.92 -1.22
C MET A 475 -12.28 0.79 0.27
N GLU A 476 -11.26 0.88 1.12
CA GLU A 476 -11.42 0.94 2.57
C GLU A 476 -12.19 2.20 3.00
N ALA A 477 -11.89 3.35 2.39
CA ALA A 477 -12.63 4.59 2.62
C ALA A 477 -14.11 4.48 2.23
N LEU A 478 -14.40 3.89 1.07
CA LEU A 478 -15.77 3.63 0.62
C LEU A 478 -16.51 2.66 1.55
N LYS A 479 -15.83 1.64 2.07
CA LYS A 479 -16.41 0.71 3.06
C LYS A 479 -16.66 1.39 4.40
N MET A 480 -15.71 2.15 4.94
CA MET A 480 -15.90 2.92 6.18
C MET A 480 -17.08 3.87 6.03
N GLY A 481 -17.17 4.59 4.90
CA GLY A 481 -18.28 5.49 4.62
C GLY A 481 -19.63 4.80 4.48
N GLN A 482 -19.67 3.54 4.06
CA GLN A 482 -20.89 2.71 4.06
C GLN A 482 -21.30 2.34 5.49
N VAL A 483 -20.36 1.85 6.31
CA VAL A 483 -20.65 1.37 7.68
C VAL A 483 -21.08 2.52 8.60
N THR A 484 -20.56 3.73 8.40
CA THR A 484 -20.89 4.91 9.22
C THR A 484 -21.85 5.89 8.54
N ASN A 485 -22.45 5.51 7.41
CA ASN A 485 -23.43 6.33 6.67
C ASN A 485 -22.95 7.73 6.27
N MET A 486 -21.67 7.89 5.88
CA MET A 486 -21.08 9.19 5.50
C MET A 486 -21.52 9.70 4.12
N GLY A 487 -22.13 8.84 3.31
CA GLY A 487 -22.53 9.12 1.92
C GLY A 487 -21.36 9.07 0.95
N SER A 488 -21.41 8.16 -0.03
CA SER A 488 -20.28 7.88 -0.93
C SER A 488 -19.79 9.09 -1.72
N ARG A 489 -20.68 9.97 -2.18
CA ARG A 489 -20.31 11.19 -2.92
C ARG A 489 -19.42 12.11 -2.09
N ARG A 490 -19.71 12.25 -0.80
CA ARG A 490 -18.95 13.13 0.08
C ARG A 490 -17.59 12.53 0.45
N VAL A 491 -17.53 11.21 0.66
CA VAL A 491 -16.26 10.50 0.85
C VAL A 491 -15.38 10.65 -0.39
N VAL A 492 -15.93 10.44 -1.59
CA VAL A 492 -15.24 10.65 -2.87
C VAL A 492 -14.70 12.08 -2.99
N ALA A 493 -15.51 13.09 -2.67
CA ALA A 493 -15.08 14.48 -2.70
C ALA A 493 -13.93 14.77 -1.70
N ALA A 494 -14.02 14.23 -0.47
CA ALA A 494 -12.97 14.38 0.53
C ALA A 494 -11.65 13.73 0.09
N LEU A 495 -11.71 12.52 -0.50
CA LEU A 495 -10.54 11.84 -1.05
C LEU A 495 -9.91 12.64 -2.20
N PHE A 496 -10.72 13.18 -3.11
CA PHE A 496 -10.22 13.99 -4.24
C PHE A 496 -9.55 15.28 -3.77
N LEU A 497 -10.18 16.02 -2.85
CA LEU A 497 -9.59 17.21 -2.23
C LEU A 497 -8.28 16.89 -1.50
N ALA A 498 -8.24 15.78 -0.78
CA ALA A 498 -7.03 15.33 -0.09
C ALA A 498 -5.92 14.97 -1.08
N THR A 499 -6.22 14.30 -2.19
CA THR A 499 -5.25 14.00 -3.24
C THR A 499 -4.66 15.27 -3.86
N LEU A 500 -5.48 16.27 -4.18
CA LEU A 500 -5.01 17.54 -4.74
C LEU A 500 -4.09 18.28 -3.77
N ALA A 501 -4.52 18.43 -2.51
CA ALA A 501 -3.70 19.07 -1.48
C ALA A 501 -2.40 18.30 -1.26
N ALA A 502 -2.46 16.97 -1.17
CA ALA A 502 -1.30 16.12 -0.96
C ALA A 502 -0.29 16.24 -2.10
N LEU A 503 -0.73 16.28 -3.37
CA LEU A 503 0.17 16.45 -4.51
C LEU A 503 0.97 17.75 -4.41
N PHE A 504 0.27 18.86 -4.16
CA PHE A 504 0.91 20.17 -3.99
C PHE A 504 1.97 20.15 -2.89
N PHE A 505 1.60 19.72 -1.67
CA PHE A 505 2.53 19.70 -0.55
C PHE A 505 3.63 18.66 -0.70
N THR A 506 3.40 17.58 -1.46
CA THR A 506 4.42 16.56 -1.71
C THR A 506 5.49 17.10 -2.64
N TYR A 507 5.10 17.78 -3.73
CA TYR A 507 6.04 18.41 -4.65
C TYR A 507 6.86 19.50 -3.97
N TRP A 508 6.18 20.40 -3.26
CA TRP A 508 6.83 21.47 -2.52
C TRP A 508 7.84 20.91 -1.50
N SER A 509 7.41 19.98 -0.64
CA SER A 509 8.28 19.43 0.41
C SER A 509 9.47 18.66 -0.16
N HIS A 510 9.30 17.95 -1.30
CA HIS A 510 10.40 17.25 -1.95
C HIS A 510 11.44 18.19 -2.51
N LEU A 511 10.99 19.18 -3.29
CA LEU A 511 11.87 20.14 -3.92
C LEU A 511 12.59 20.94 -2.85
N ASP A 512 11.88 21.53 -1.88
CA ASP A 512 12.48 22.29 -0.79
C ASP A 512 13.54 21.46 -0.04
N LEU A 513 13.21 20.21 0.33
CA LEU A 513 14.12 19.32 1.02
C LEU A 513 15.35 18.98 0.18
N CYS A 514 15.18 18.65 -1.11
CA CYS A 514 16.29 18.24 -1.98
C CYS A 514 17.18 19.42 -2.36
N PHE A 515 16.65 20.61 -2.62
CA PHE A 515 17.47 21.81 -2.86
C PHE A 515 18.23 22.24 -1.62
N ARG A 516 17.61 22.16 -0.44
CA ARG A 516 18.25 22.53 0.83
C ARG A 516 19.33 21.53 1.26
N ASP A 517 18.99 20.25 1.31
CA ASP A 517 19.87 19.21 1.86
C ASP A 517 20.65 18.44 0.78
N GLY A 518 20.15 18.32 -0.44
CA GLY A 518 20.77 17.56 -1.52
C GLY A 518 20.23 16.14 -1.59
N ALA A 519 19.67 15.78 -2.75
CA ALA A 519 19.08 14.46 -3.00
C ALA A 519 20.11 13.31 -2.94
N VAL A 520 21.38 13.57 -3.27
CA VAL A 520 22.48 12.60 -3.10
C VAL A 520 23.28 12.88 -1.84
N ALA A 521 23.49 14.16 -1.50
CA ALA A 521 24.35 14.54 -0.37
C ALA A 521 23.80 14.06 0.98
N LYS A 522 22.48 14.12 1.18
CA LYS A 522 21.87 13.98 2.52
C LYS A 522 20.60 13.13 2.56
N CYS A 523 19.95 12.84 1.43
CA CYS A 523 18.72 12.05 1.40
C CYS A 523 18.95 10.52 1.32
N VAL A 524 19.98 10.03 2.03
CA VAL A 524 20.32 8.59 2.24
C VAL A 524 20.22 7.73 0.97
N GLY A 525 20.63 8.26 -0.19
CA GLY A 525 20.70 7.53 -1.46
C GLY A 525 19.34 7.15 -2.11
N PHE A 526 18.21 7.40 -1.44
CA PHE A 526 16.89 6.98 -1.92
C PHE A 526 16.57 7.54 -3.32
N LYS A 527 16.93 8.81 -3.56
CA LYS A 527 16.69 9.50 -4.84
C LYS A 527 17.61 9.05 -5.97
N GLN A 528 18.75 8.45 -5.67
CA GLN A 528 19.64 7.88 -6.69
C GLN A 528 19.18 6.49 -7.12
N TRP A 529 18.66 5.69 -6.18
CA TRP A 529 18.40 4.28 -6.40
C TRP A 529 17.32 4.00 -7.46
N VAL A 530 16.19 4.71 -7.40
CA VAL A 530 15.02 4.40 -8.27
C VAL A 530 15.32 4.72 -9.74
N GLY A 531 15.88 5.89 -10.02
CA GLY A 531 16.31 6.24 -11.38
C GLY A 531 17.42 5.34 -11.89
N GLY A 532 18.36 4.96 -11.02
CA GLY A 532 19.43 4.03 -11.36
C GLY A 532 18.90 2.66 -11.75
N GLN A 533 17.88 2.17 -11.05
CA GLN A 533 17.17 0.94 -11.45
C GLN A 533 16.41 1.11 -12.77
N ALA A 534 15.68 2.21 -12.96
CA ALA A 534 14.89 2.44 -14.17
C ALA A 534 15.76 2.49 -15.43
N TYR A 535 16.72 3.41 -15.45
CA TYR A 535 17.55 3.69 -16.62
C TYR A 535 18.72 2.71 -16.78
N GLY A 536 19.27 2.20 -15.67
CA GLY A 536 20.26 1.14 -15.71
C GLY A 536 19.70 -0.15 -16.30
N ARG A 537 18.49 -0.55 -15.90
CA ARG A 537 17.81 -1.72 -16.48
C ARG A 537 17.44 -1.51 -17.95
N LEU A 538 16.94 -0.31 -18.30
CA LEU A 538 16.69 0.05 -19.70
C LEU A 538 17.97 -0.12 -20.53
N ALA A 539 19.09 0.43 -20.06
CA ALA A 539 20.37 0.30 -20.74
C ALA A 539 20.81 -1.17 -20.88
N THR A 540 20.64 -2.01 -19.84
CA THR A 540 20.91 -3.45 -19.94
C THR A 540 20.10 -4.10 -21.05
N TRP A 541 18.80 -3.85 -21.11
CA TRP A 541 17.92 -4.45 -22.10
C TRP A 541 18.11 -3.94 -23.53
N LEU A 542 18.61 -2.72 -23.70
CA LEU A 542 18.95 -2.17 -25.01
C LEU A 542 20.30 -2.70 -25.51
N ASN A 543 21.27 -2.93 -24.62
CA ASN A 543 22.57 -3.49 -25.00
C ASN A 543 22.52 -5.01 -25.15
N VAL A 544 21.71 -5.70 -24.36
CA VAL A 544 21.52 -7.14 -24.39
C VAL A 544 20.04 -7.44 -24.61
N PRO A 545 19.57 -7.43 -25.88
CA PRO A 545 18.17 -7.70 -26.17
C PRO A 545 17.76 -9.11 -25.73
N GLU A 546 16.69 -9.19 -24.95
CA GLU A 546 16.13 -10.46 -24.49
C GLU A 546 14.93 -10.84 -25.37
N ASN A 547 14.99 -12.02 -25.99
CA ASN A 547 13.81 -12.61 -26.63
C ASN A 547 12.83 -13.16 -25.57
N THR A 548 11.62 -13.55 -25.99
CA THR A 548 10.66 -14.22 -25.11
C THR A 548 11.32 -15.34 -24.30
N ASN A 549 11.32 -15.19 -22.98
CA ASN A 549 11.92 -16.17 -22.08
C ASN A 549 10.88 -17.26 -21.76
N ARG A 550 11.01 -18.41 -22.42
CA ARG A 550 10.07 -19.54 -22.24
C ARG A 550 10.01 -20.02 -20.79
N THR A 551 11.13 -19.98 -20.07
CA THR A 551 11.18 -20.39 -18.66
C THR A 551 10.39 -19.43 -17.78
N HIS A 552 10.51 -18.12 -18.03
CA HIS A 552 9.70 -17.11 -17.34
C HIS A 552 8.21 -17.31 -17.59
N VAL A 553 7.81 -17.52 -18.86
CA VAL A 553 6.41 -17.78 -19.22
C VAL A 553 5.89 -19.06 -18.54
N ASN A 554 6.66 -20.14 -18.55
CA ASN A 554 6.28 -21.39 -17.90
C ASN A 554 6.11 -21.22 -16.39
N ALA A 555 7.00 -20.49 -15.73
CA ALA A 555 6.88 -20.18 -14.31
C ALA A 555 5.61 -19.35 -14.00
N MET A 556 5.27 -18.36 -14.85
CA MET A 556 3.99 -17.65 -14.75
C MET A 556 2.79 -18.60 -14.88
N VAL A 557 2.82 -19.51 -15.86
CA VAL A 557 1.74 -20.50 -16.04
C VAL A 557 1.62 -21.40 -14.82
N VAL A 558 2.73 -21.85 -14.22
CA VAL A 558 2.71 -22.65 -12.98
C VAL A 558 2.02 -21.90 -11.84
N GLY A 559 2.42 -20.65 -11.59
CA GLY A 559 1.80 -19.83 -10.55
C GLY A 559 0.30 -19.58 -10.79
N ALA A 560 -0.09 -19.39 -12.06
CA ALA A 560 -1.48 -19.26 -12.46
C ALA A 560 -2.29 -20.54 -12.20
N LEU A 561 -1.77 -21.70 -12.62
CA LEU A 561 -2.42 -23.00 -12.44
C LEU A 561 -2.53 -23.38 -10.96
N LEU A 562 -1.53 -23.06 -10.14
CA LEU A 562 -1.59 -23.29 -8.69
C LEU A 562 -2.73 -22.48 -8.05
N VAL A 563 -2.83 -21.18 -8.34
CA VAL A 563 -3.93 -20.34 -7.82
C VAL A 563 -5.30 -20.82 -8.31
N ALA A 564 -5.43 -21.14 -9.60
CA ALA A 564 -6.67 -21.64 -10.19
C ALA A 564 -7.07 -23.01 -9.60
N GLY A 565 -6.09 -23.90 -9.40
CA GLY A 565 -6.27 -25.20 -8.77
C GLY A 565 -6.71 -25.08 -7.32
N LEU A 566 -6.00 -24.29 -6.50
CA LEU A 566 -6.37 -24.00 -5.11
C LEU A 566 -7.79 -23.42 -5.03
N ARG A 567 -8.15 -22.50 -5.95
CA ARG A 567 -9.50 -21.93 -6.01
C ARG A 567 -10.54 -23.01 -6.31
N SER A 568 -10.28 -23.85 -7.30
CA SER A 568 -11.21 -24.90 -7.76
C SER A 568 -11.44 -25.98 -6.69
N ILE A 569 -10.37 -26.41 -6.03
CA ILE A 569 -10.45 -27.37 -4.91
C ILE A 569 -11.29 -26.78 -3.78
N ARG A 570 -11.02 -25.51 -3.41
CA ARG A 570 -11.75 -24.83 -2.33
C ARG A 570 -13.23 -24.61 -2.66
N THR A 571 -13.60 -24.45 -3.93
CA THR A 571 -15.03 -24.39 -4.32
C THR A 571 -15.75 -25.73 -4.17
N GLY A 572 -15.04 -26.86 -4.29
CA GLY A 572 -15.62 -28.19 -4.07
C GLY A 572 -15.52 -28.68 -2.62
N ILE A 573 -14.46 -28.32 -1.90
CA ILE A 573 -14.14 -28.77 -0.54
C ILE A 573 -14.03 -27.55 0.38
N VAL A 574 -15.12 -27.24 1.09
CA VAL A 574 -15.22 -26.07 1.98
C VAL A 574 -14.22 -26.12 3.14
N SER A 575 -13.84 -27.32 3.60
CA SER A 575 -12.88 -27.54 4.68
C SER A 575 -11.41 -27.49 4.23
N PHE A 576 -11.14 -27.22 2.95
CA PHE A 576 -9.78 -27.19 2.44
C PHE A 576 -8.99 -26.03 3.08
N PRO A 577 -7.85 -26.31 3.73
CA PRO A 577 -7.18 -25.33 4.61
C PRO A 577 -6.41 -24.26 3.85
N PHE A 578 -6.13 -24.46 2.56
CA PHE A 578 -5.29 -23.55 1.79
C PHE A 578 -6.11 -22.49 1.04
N HIS A 579 -5.68 -21.24 1.21
CA HIS A 579 -6.26 -20.07 0.57
C HIS A 579 -5.47 -19.71 -0.70
N PRO A 580 -6.13 -19.49 -1.86
CA PRO A 580 -5.43 -19.17 -3.11
C PRO A 580 -4.55 -17.91 -3.02
N ALA A 581 -5.06 -16.86 -2.37
CA ALA A 581 -4.28 -15.64 -2.13
C ALA A 581 -3.08 -15.85 -1.18
N GLY A 582 -3.12 -16.88 -0.33
CA GLY A 582 -2.03 -17.20 0.58
C GLY A 582 -0.75 -17.60 -0.16
N TYR A 583 -0.88 -18.35 -1.27
CA TYR A 583 0.25 -18.68 -2.14
C TYR A 583 0.83 -17.44 -2.83
N ALA A 584 -0.01 -16.62 -3.47
CA ALA A 584 0.42 -15.39 -4.15
C ALA A 584 1.15 -14.41 -3.22
N LEU A 585 0.69 -14.30 -1.97
CA LEU A 585 1.35 -13.50 -0.93
C LEU A 585 2.67 -14.14 -0.47
N ALA A 586 2.69 -15.45 -0.19
CA ALA A 586 3.86 -16.16 0.32
C ALA A 586 5.11 -16.06 -0.58
N ILE A 587 4.92 -16.05 -1.89
CA ILE A 587 6.01 -15.92 -2.87
C ILE A 587 6.40 -14.45 -3.14
N SER A 588 5.63 -13.49 -2.61
CA SER A 588 5.93 -12.06 -2.73
C SER A 588 6.94 -11.62 -1.66
N PHE A 589 7.72 -10.59 -1.98
CA PHE A 589 8.78 -10.07 -1.11
C PHE A 589 8.27 -9.58 0.25
N ALA A 590 7.01 -9.14 0.35
CA ALA A 590 6.36 -8.79 1.62
C ALA A 590 6.54 -9.88 2.70
N MET A 591 6.46 -11.14 2.30
CA MET A 591 6.46 -12.25 3.25
C MET A 591 7.84 -12.56 3.83
N ASP A 592 8.91 -12.08 3.21
CA ASP A 592 10.26 -12.12 3.81
C ASP A 592 10.31 -11.32 5.13
N TYR A 593 9.42 -10.33 5.32
CA TYR A 593 9.28 -9.58 6.57
C TYR A 593 8.29 -10.18 7.57
N PHE A 594 7.19 -10.75 7.08
CA PHE A 594 6.00 -11.01 7.90
C PHE A 594 5.69 -12.49 8.17
N TRP A 595 6.34 -13.45 7.51
CA TRP A 595 5.92 -14.87 7.56
C TRP A 595 5.88 -15.43 8.98
N PHE A 596 6.85 -15.06 9.81
CA PHE A 596 6.91 -15.51 11.19
C PHE A 596 5.88 -14.82 12.08
N ALA A 597 5.60 -13.53 11.87
CA ALA A 597 4.53 -12.82 12.58
C ALA A 597 3.14 -13.40 12.25
N PHE A 598 2.92 -13.80 10.99
CA PHE A 598 1.72 -14.51 10.56
C PHE A 598 1.57 -15.87 11.25
N PHE A 599 2.67 -16.63 11.35
CA PHE A 599 2.71 -17.88 12.09
C PHE A 599 2.36 -17.71 13.57
N VAL A 600 3.01 -16.78 14.26
CA VAL A 600 2.77 -16.51 15.69
C VAL A 600 1.33 -16.09 15.92
N SER A 601 0.81 -15.18 15.10
CA SER A 601 -0.58 -14.72 15.22
C SER A 601 -1.58 -15.84 14.95
N TRP A 602 -1.35 -16.66 13.90
CA TRP A 602 -2.15 -17.85 13.63
C TRP A 602 -2.13 -18.84 14.81
N ALA A 603 -0.96 -19.14 15.36
CA ALA A 603 -0.81 -20.07 16.47
C ALA A 603 -1.57 -19.56 17.73
N LEU A 604 -1.39 -18.29 18.08
CA LEU A 604 -2.12 -17.66 19.19
C LEU A 604 -3.64 -17.70 18.96
N LYS A 605 -4.09 -17.35 17.75
CA LYS A 605 -5.50 -17.37 17.39
C LYS A 605 -6.09 -18.78 17.45
N ALA A 606 -5.37 -19.78 16.93
CA ALA A 606 -5.77 -21.18 16.97
C ALA A 606 -5.91 -21.69 18.41
N VAL A 607 -4.96 -21.36 19.29
CA VAL A 607 -5.02 -21.69 20.71
C VAL A 607 -6.22 -21.03 21.38
N ILE A 608 -6.39 -19.71 21.23
CA ILE A 608 -7.51 -18.97 21.83
C ILE A 608 -8.85 -19.57 21.39
N VAL A 609 -9.05 -19.75 20.08
CA VAL A 609 -10.31 -20.31 19.54
C VAL A 609 -10.52 -21.75 20.00
N ARG A 610 -9.47 -22.58 20.08
CA ARG A 610 -9.57 -23.98 20.51
C ARG A 610 -10.00 -24.11 21.97
N TYR A 611 -9.48 -23.28 22.87
CA TYR A 611 -9.75 -23.40 24.31
C TYR A 611 -10.91 -22.53 24.82
N THR A 612 -11.20 -21.41 24.16
CA THR A 612 -12.18 -20.41 24.64
C THR A 612 -13.26 -20.07 23.62
N GLY A 613 -13.20 -20.68 22.44
CA GLY A 613 -14.13 -20.43 21.34
C GLY A 613 -14.04 -19.00 20.78
N MET A 614 -15.05 -18.64 19.99
CA MET A 614 -15.15 -17.31 19.39
C MET A 614 -15.36 -16.19 20.41
N THR A 615 -15.89 -16.51 21.59
CA THR A 615 -16.05 -15.55 22.69
C THR A 615 -14.69 -15.07 23.20
N GLY A 616 -13.74 -15.97 23.43
CA GLY A 616 -12.40 -15.56 23.83
C GLY A 616 -11.64 -14.85 22.72
N HIS A 617 -11.84 -15.24 21.45
CA HIS A 617 -11.30 -14.47 20.32
C HIS A 617 -11.77 -13.01 20.35
N ARG A 618 -13.07 -12.76 20.54
CA ARG A 618 -13.63 -11.40 20.66
C ARG A 618 -13.07 -10.63 21.85
N LYS A 619 -12.92 -11.28 23.01
CA LYS A 619 -12.33 -10.66 24.22
C LYS A 619 -10.84 -10.34 24.06
N ALA A 620 -10.12 -11.03 23.17
CA ALA A 620 -8.71 -10.77 22.90
C ALA A 620 -8.47 -9.63 21.91
N ILE A 621 -9.47 -9.22 21.11
CA ILE A 621 -9.34 -8.15 20.10
C ILE A 621 -8.73 -6.85 20.65
N PRO A 622 -9.14 -6.33 21.83
CA PRO A 622 -8.55 -5.11 22.38
C PRO A 622 -7.04 -5.25 22.63
N PHE A 623 -6.56 -6.41 23.09
CA PHE A 623 -5.12 -6.65 23.31
C PHE A 623 -4.31 -6.55 22.01
N PHE A 624 -4.74 -7.22 20.95
CA PHE A 624 -4.05 -7.17 19.64
C PHE A 624 -4.17 -5.79 18.98
N THR A 625 -5.27 -5.07 19.23
CA THR A 625 -5.42 -3.65 18.88
C THR A 625 -4.39 -2.78 19.61
N GLY A 626 -4.20 -3.03 20.91
CA GLY A 626 -3.18 -2.41 21.73
C GLY A 626 -1.77 -2.64 21.19
N LEU A 627 -1.44 -3.85 20.73
CA LEU A 627 -0.13 -4.13 20.11
C LEU A 627 0.14 -3.24 18.90
N ILE A 628 -0.86 -3.04 18.02
CA ILE A 628 -0.73 -2.15 16.85
C ILE A 628 -0.50 -0.70 17.29
N LEU A 629 -1.35 -0.21 18.20
CA LEU A 629 -1.27 1.18 18.66
C LEU A 629 0.02 1.49 19.42
N GLY A 630 0.45 0.60 20.32
CA GLY A 630 1.65 0.79 21.13
C GLY A 630 2.89 0.92 20.25
N ASP A 631 3.03 0.02 19.28
CA ASP A 631 4.17 0.01 18.36
C ASP A 631 4.17 1.25 17.46
N TYR A 632 3.01 1.59 16.87
CA TYR A 632 2.90 2.76 15.97
C TYR A 632 3.11 4.08 16.70
N VAL A 633 2.59 4.22 17.92
CA VAL A 633 2.74 5.44 18.72
C VAL A 633 4.18 5.62 19.17
N VAL A 634 4.82 4.59 19.75
CA VAL A 634 6.22 4.70 20.19
C VAL A 634 7.17 4.86 19.01
N GLY A 635 6.92 4.15 17.90
CA GLY A 635 7.68 4.35 16.66
C GLY A 635 7.60 5.76 16.11
N SER A 636 6.39 6.34 16.13
CA SER A 636 6.18 7.73 15.74
C SER A 636 6.93 8.71 16.65
N ILE A 637 6.94 8.46 17.96
CA ILE A 637 7.70 9.26 18.92
C ILE A 637 9.20 9.19 18.61
N TRP A 638 9.76 8.00 18.37
CA TRP A 638 11.16 7.86 17.96
C TRP A 638 11.47 8.57 16.64
N ALA A 639 10.57 8.50 15.67
CA ALA A 639 10.70 9.15 14.37
C ALA A 639 10.57 10.69 14.43
N ILE A 640 10.01 11.24 15.52
CA ILE A 640 10.00 12.67 15.82
C ILE A 640 11.28 13.06 16.58
N ILE A 641 11.68 12.27 17.59
CA ILE A 641 12.87 12.52 18.41
C ILE A 641 14.15 12.51 17.55
N GLY A 642 14.26 11.58 16.59
CA GLY A 642 15.45 11.44 15.77
C GLY A 642 15.84 12.73 15.02
N PRO A 643 14.94 13.27 14.17
CA PRO A 643 15.17 14.57 13.52
C PRO A 643 15.44 15.72 14.49
N VAL A 644 14.76 15.79 15.63
CA VAL A 644 14.96 16.84 16.65
C VAL A 644 16.37 16.77 17.27
N LEU A 645 16.86 15.56 17.53
CA LEU A 645 18.21 15.33 18.07
C LEU A 645 19.30 15.26 16.99
N ALA A 646 18.92 15.43 15.72
CA ALA A 646 19.76 15.21 14.56
C ALA A 646 20.48 13.83 14.55
N LYS A 647 19.79 12.79 15.02
CA LYS A 647 20.30 11.41 15.11
C LYS A 647 19.32 10.42 14.48
N GLN A 648 19.83 9.35 13.88
CA GLN A 648 19.00 8.22 13.50
C GLN A 648 18.55 7.48 14.76
N THR A 649 17.25 7.19 14.83
CA THR A 649 16.61 6.50 15.95
C THR A 649 16.04 5.15 15.51
N TYR A 650 15.49 4.41 16.46
CA TYR A 650 14.87 3.12 16.19
C TYR A 650 13.69 3.23 15.23
N LYS A 651 13.72 2.38 14.19
CA LYS A 651 12.63 2.21 13.25
C LYS A 651 11.81 1.00 13.65
N VAL A 652 10.50 1.19 13.79
CA VAL A 652 9.54 0.11 14.10
C VAL A 652 9.42 -0.90 12.95
N PHE A 653 9.63 -0.47 11.71
CA PHE A 653 9.63 -1.34 10.54
C PHE A 653 10.91 -1.13 9.72
N ILE A 654 11.52 -2.26 9.30
CA ILE A 654 12.77 -2.43 8.53
C ILE A 654 14.03 -1.80 9.10
#